data_AF-A0A0E3S7J9-F1
#
_entry.id   AF-A0A0E3S7J9-F1
#
_cell.length_a   1.000
_cell.length_b   1.000
_cell.length_c   1.000
_cell.angle_alpha   90.00
_cell.angle_beta   90.00
_cell.angle_gamma   90.00
#
_symmetry.space_group_name_H-M   'P 1'
#
loop_
_entity.id
_entity.type
_entity.pdbx_description
1 polymer ?
#
loop_
_entity_poly.entity_id
_entity_poly.type
_entity_poly.pdbx_seq_one_letter_code
_entity_poly.pdbx_strand_id
1 'polypeptide(L)'
;MRSKKNLQFLRQGEDKVKEKVRKQKLFQKKVQGKPLHSDRHKRTNMTQYFEIENRDGAARIGKLLLSPELRTPCALHTAALGNLENPGPVVDAGSLWTVDREELQARIKKIREKTGKGTLIILPHQAYLPAIPADSLGKVETFTSSGNGSDENEGPKGSLLRAGGEVQKSDLYILEGAGTLENNARRFLETLIDLKNRIPPDTALYAPNMALPENAAMLAYVGIDVMDDTKAEIAAYSDIYLTAAGSFYLDSLTELPCRCQVCAATTPAELRALPKADRAKLLAAHNRDALDTELALVREKIRSGNLREYVEGQCRVKPWLTALLRLGDFEYSYLEERVPAFRQNQLLADTSEALSRIEVVRFARRIQERYIPPDLDVLLLLPCAARKPYSTSQSHQKFILTLGKYRKFVHEVIITSPLGIVPRELELTYPAAHYDTAVTGHWDEEEKAWVSGCLEAYLSKHSYKVIVAHVEGAYREICERAAEKLGIEIVYTAEESLMSYESLSSLKNTVESICTSGNFSRKSQNAEEEKKNFVKAIAGYQFGEGAGHLFSEEAGKPVVKGRFPKYQLFVGKKQLATLVPQYGMLALSPEGAEMVLKSEKYVVKIDDFIPRGSILAPGVLEADPEIRPNDEVIVLGKKALCVGRAAMSGREMEESGRGVAVDTRHVKKL
;
A
#
# COMPACT_ATOMS: atom_id res chain seq x y z
N MET A 1 4.74 -21.37 -43.19
CA MET A 1 3.52 -20.64 -42.80
C MET A 1 3.29 -20.48 -41.28
N ARG A 2 3.90 -21.29 -40.40
CA ARG A 2 3.75 -21.13 -38.92
C ARG A 2 4.57 -19.98 -38.30
N SER A 3 5.70 -19.58 -38.89
CA SER A 3 6.54 -18.48 -38.39
C SER A 3 5.91 -17.08 -38.56
N LYS A 4 5.19 -16.82 -39.67
CA LYS A 4 4.53 -15.52 -39.91
C LYS A 4 3.33 -15.25 -38.99
N LYS A 5 2.60 -16.29 -38.56
CA LYS A 5 1.48 -16.14 -37.61
C LYS A 5 1.94 -15.81 -36.18
N ASN A 6 3.08 -16.34 -35.74
CA ASN A 6 3.64 -16.03 -34.41
C ASN A 6 4.19 -14.60 -34.32
N LEU A 7 4.83 -14.08 -35.38
CA LEU A 7 5.23 -12.67 -35.44
C LEU A 7 4.03 -11.70 -35.44
N GLN A 8 2.90 -12.12 -36.02
CA GLN A 8 1.69 -11.29 -36.08
C GLN A 8 0.97 -11.23 -34.72
N PHE A 9 1.00 -12.32 -33.94
CA PHE A 9 0.50 -12.34 -32.56
C PHE A 9 1.37 -11.52 -31.59
N LEU A 10 2.70 -11.58 -31.72
CA LEU A 10 3.62 -10.78 -30.91
C LEU A 10 3.49 -9.28 -31.19
N ARG A 11 3.36 -8.88 -32.46
CA ARG A 11 3.09 -7.47 -32.83
C ARG A 11 1.73 -6.98 -32.33
N GLN A 12 0.68 -7.81 -32.38
CA GLN A 12 -0.63 -7.46 -31.80
C GLN A 12 -0.60 -7.35 -30.26
N GLY A 13 0.28 -8.08 -29.59
CA GLY A 13 0.54 -7.93 -28.15
C GLY A 13 1.24 -6.61 -27.82
N GLU A 14 2.31 -6.28 -28.55
CA GLU A 14 3.05 -5.03 -28.37
C GLU A 14 2.21 -3.78 -28.68
N ASP A 15 1.38 -3.84 -29.73
CA ASP A 15 0.49 -2.72 -30.10
C ASP A 15 -0.61 -2.50 -29.05
N LYS A 16 -1.13 -3.57 -28.42
CA LYS A 16 -2.10 -3.46 -27.31
C LYS A 16 -1.47 -2.91 -26.03
N VAL A 17 -0.20 -3.22 -25.76
CA VAL A 17 0.55 -2.66 -24.62
C VAL A 17 0.87 -1.18 -24.87
N LYS A 18 1.32 -0.82 -26.08
CA LYS A 18 1.55 0.58 -26.47
C LYS A 18 0.25 1.40 -26.46
N GLU A 19 -0.87 0.84 -26.88
CA GLU A 19 -2.18 1.50 -26.81
C GLU A 19 -2.67 1.67 -25.36
N LYS A 20 -2.41 0.71 -24.47
CA LYS A 20 -2.65 0.85 -23.02
C LYS A 20 -1.81 1.96 -22.39
N VAL A 21 -0.50 2.01 -22.66
CA VAL A 21 0.40 3.07 -22.18
C VAL A 21 -0.02 4.43 -22.73
N ARG A 22 -0.52 4.49 -23.98
CA ARG A 22 -1.06 5.72 -24.58
C ARG A 22 -2.38 6.16 -23.94
N LYS A 23 -3.28 5.23 -23.60
CA LYS A 23 -4.51 5.50 -22.83
C LYS A 23 -4.20 5.94 -21.39
N GLN A 24 -3.17 5.37 -20.77
CA GLN A 24 -2.69 5.75 -19.43
C GLN A 24 -2.08 7.17 -19.42
N LYS A 25 -1.31 7.53 -20.47
CA LYS A 25 -0.82 8.92 -20.69
C LYS A 25 -1.95 9.91 -21.00
N LEU A 26 -3.00 9.49 -21.73
CA LEU A 26 -4.19 10.31 -21.97
C LEU A 26 -5.03 10.49 -20.70
N PHE A 27 -5.06 9.49 -19.81
CA PHE A 27 -5.73 9.57 -18.51
C PHE A 27 -4.96 10.51 -17.56
N GLN A 28 -3.63 10.42 -17.52
CA GLN A 28 -2.78 11.37 -16.78
C GLN A 28 -2.92 12.82 -17.30
N LYS A 29 -3.12 13.03 -18.62
CA LYS A 29 -3.43 14.36 -19.17
C LYS A 29 -4.85 14.85 -18.85
N LYS A 30 -5.82 13.96 -18.63
CA LYS A 30 -7.16 14.34 -18.17
C LYS A 30 -7.21 14.69 -16.67
N VAL A 31 -6.28 14.16 -15.87
CA VAL A 31 -6.13 14.51 -14.45
C VAL A 31 -5.49 15.91 -14.25
N GLN A 32 -4.87 16.48 -15.29
CA GLN A 32 -4.31 17.85 -15.27
C GLN A 32 -5.32 18.95 -15.69
N GLY A 33 -6.62 18.68 -15.64
CA GLY A 33 -7.66 19.68 -15.92
C GLY A 33 -7.98 20.53 -14.70
N LYS A 34 -7.47 21.78 -14.70
CA LYS A 34 -7.86 23.01 -13.96
C LYS A 34 -8.43 22.88 -12.52
N PRO A 35 -7.95 23.70 -11.56
CA PRO A 35 -8.49 23.69 -10.20
C PRO A 35 -9.96 24.14 -10.23
N LEU A 36 -10.85 23.27 -9.76
CA LEU A 36 -12.21 23.65 -9.39
C LEU A 36 -12.08 24.66 -8.25
N HIS A 37 -12.45 25.90 -8.55
CA HIS A 37 -12.57 26.96 -7.57
C HIS A 37 -13.38 26.47 -6.37
N SER A 38 -12.80 26.66 -5.19
CA SER A 38 -13.40 26.63 -3.84
C SER A 38 -14.92 26.52 -3.80
N ASP A 39 -15.42 25.37 -3.35
CA ASP A 39 -16.80 25.29 -2.91
C ASP A 39 -16.86 24.84 -1.44
N ARG A 40 -17.43 25.70 -0.59
CA ARG A 40 -17.65 25.46 0.84
C ARG A 40 -18.58 24.27 1.11
N HIS A 41 -19.13 23.64 0.07
CA HIS A 41 -20.00 22.47 0.13
C HIS A 41 -19.31 21.14 0.51
N LYS A 42 -17.97 21.01 0.45
CA LYS A 42 -17.31 19.77 0.90
C LYS A 42 -17.44 19.50 2.41
N ARG A 43 -17.66 20.52 3.24
CA ARG A 43 -17.71 20.39 4.72
C ARG A 43 -19.02 19.80 5.27
N THR A 44 -20.08 19.65 4.47
CA THR A 44 -21.40 19.15 4.96
C THR A 44 -21.53 17.62 4.97
N ASN A 45 -20.56 16.89 4.41
CA ASN A 45 -20.60 15.42 4.26
C ASN A 45 -19.79 14.62 5.31
N MET A 46 -19.23 15.26 6.34
CA MET A 46 -18.46 14.56 7.38
C MET A 46 -19.35 13.58 8.17
N THR A 47 -18.90 12.34 8.31
CA THR A 47 -19.60 11.25 9.01
C THR A 47 -19.22 11.21 10.48
N GLN A 48 -20.13 10.71 11.32
CA GLN A 48 -19.98 10.80 12.77
C GLN A 48 -19.54 9.51 13.46
N TYR A 49 -19.50 8.38 12.76
CA TYR A 49 -19.52 7.08 13.41
C TYR A 49 -18.41 6.10 13.03
N PHE A 50 -17.50 6.40 12.10
CA PHE A 50 -16.39 5.50 11.74
C PHE A 50 -15.03 6.17 11.84
N GLU A 51 -14.15 5.67 12.70
CA GLU A 51 -12.79 6.20 12.92
C GLU A 51 -11.72 5.16 12.57
N ILE A 52 -10.70 5.55 11.81
CA ILE A 52 -9.59 4.66 11.45
C ILE A 52 -8.51 4.71 12.53
N GLU A 53 -8.18 3.56 13.13
CA GLU A 53 -7.15 3.42 14.17
C GLU A 53 -5.80 2.98 13.59
N ASN A 54 -5.81 1.98 12.69
CA ASN A 54 -4.61 1.41 12.07
C ASN A 54 -4.85 1.05 10.61
N ARG A 55 -3.77 0.86 9.85
CA ARG A 55 -3.84 0.43 8.45
C ARG A 55 -2.63 -0.36 8.00
N ASP A 56 -2.82 -1.16 6.96
CA ASP A 56 -1.76 -1.78 6.16
C ASP A 56 -2.23 -1.81 4.70
N GLY A 57 -1.73 -0.88 3.90
CA GLY A 57 -2.26 -0.59 2.57
C GLY A 57 -3.71 -0.09 2.64
N ALA A 58 -4.58 -0.67 1.81
CA ALA A 58 -6.01 -0.32 1.78
C ALA A 58 -6.82 -0.95 2.92
N ALA A 59 -6.29 -1.99 3.57
CA ALA A 59 -6.90 -2.55 4.77
C ALA A 59 -6.77 -1.61 5.96
N ARG A 60 -7.81 -1.55 6.77
CA ARG A 60 -7.86 -0.67 7.93
C ARG A 60 -8.63 -1.27 9.09
N ILE A 61 -8.06 -1.08 10.28
CA ILE A 61 -8.77 -1.27 11.54
C ILE A 61 -9.48 0.02 11.82
N GLY A 62 -10.80 -0.01 11.65
CA GLY A 62 -11.67 1.09 11.98
C GLY A 62 -12.59 0.73 13.13
N LYS A 63 -13.10 1.76 13.78
CA LYS A 63 -13.96 1.70 14.94
C LYS A 63 -15.28 2.34 14.58
N LEU A 64 -16.31 1.50 14.47
CA LEU A 64 -17.70 1.95 14.38
C LEU A 64 -18.19 2.27 15.80
N LEU A 65 -18.45 3.55 16.05
CA LEU A 65 -18.88 4.12 17.35
C LEU A 65 -20.34 3.77 17.65
N LEU A 66 -20.60 2.49 17.85
CA LEU A 66 -21.90 1.88 18.10
C LEU A 66 -21.95 1.31 19.53
N SER A 67 -23.08 0.72 19.92
CA SER A 67 -23.30 0.09 21.22
C SER A 67 -23.86 -1.33 21.04
N PRO A 68 -23.02 -2.38 21.16
CA PRO A 68 -21.57 -2.33 21.39
C PRO A 68 -20.78 -1.79 20.20
N GLU A 69 -19.57 -1.33 20.46
CA GLU A 69 -18.61 -0.90 19.44
C GLU A 69 -18.25 -2.07 18.50
N LEU A 70 -18.12 -1.80 17.21
CA LEU A 70 -17.64 -2.77 16.23
C LEU A 70 -16.28 -2.34 15.67
N ARG A 71 -15.34 -3.28 15.62
CA ARG A 71 -14.01 -3.06 15.03
C ARG A 71 -13.85 -3.79 13.71
N THR A 72 -13.47 -3.07 12.67
CA THR A 72 -13.23 -3.63 11.32
C THR A 72 -11.78 -4.13 11.18
N PRO A 73 -11.47 -5.01 10.22
CA PRO A 73 -12.41 -5.82 9.45
C PRO A 73 -13.23 -6.75 10.35
N CYS A 74 -14.54 -6.87 10.11
CA CYS A 74 -15.44 -7.75 10.87
C CYS A 74 -16.49 -8.42 9.98
N ALA A 75 -17.14 -9.47 10.49
CA ALA A 75 -18.31 -10.09 9.91
C ALA A 75 -19.56 -9.74 10.73
N LEU A 76 -20.65 -9.37 10.06
CA LEU A 76 -21.96 -9.26 10.66
C LEU A 76 -22.64 -10.63 10.69
N HIS A 77 -23.31 -10.94 11.81
CA HIS A 77 -24.14 -12.13 11.91
C HIS A 77 -25.52 -11.85 11.30
N THR A 78 -25.76 -12.39 10.13
CA THR A 78 -26.94 -12.08 9.32
C THR A 78 -28.26 -12.40 10.02
N ALA A 79 -28.32 -13.50 10.78
CA ALA A 79 -29.48 -13.84 11.60
C ALA A 79 -29.85 -12.76 12.65
N ALA A 80 -28.88 -11.94 13.08
CA ALA A 80 -29.11 -10.88 14.06
C ALA A 80 -29.56 -9.55 13.43
N LEU A 81 -29.32 -9.35 12.12
CA LEU A 81 -29.61 -8.07 11.45
C LEU A 81 -31.11 -7.75 11.43
N GLY A 82 -31.97 -8.76 11.32
CA GLY A 82 -33.43 -8.59 11.33
C GLY A 82 -34.09 -8.56 12.70
N ASN A 83 -33.32 -8.61 13.80
CA ASN A 83 -33.89 -8.70 15.15
C ASN A 83 -34.36 -7.34 15.69
N LEU A 84 -35.66 -7.07 15.56
CA LEU A 84 -36.28 -5.84 16.07
C LEU A 84 -36.60 -5.90 17.58
N GLU A 85 -36.69 -7.10 18.15
CA GLU A 85 -37.00 -7.32 19.57
C GLU A 85 -35.80 -7.16 20.48
N ASN A 86 -34.60 -7.46 20.00
CA ASN A 86 -33.35 -7.13 20.67
C ASN A 86 -32.32 -6.66 19.63
N PRO A 87 -32.44 -5.41 19.16
CA PRO A 87 -31.53 -4.82 18.18
C PRO A 87 -30.06 -4.95 18.59
N GLY A 88 -29.24 -5.47 17.68
CA GLY A 88 -27.79 -5.45 17.83
C GLY A 88 -27.19 -4.07 17.51
N PRO A 89 -25.85 -4.00 17.38
CA PRO A 89 -25.17 -2.77 16.96
C PRO A 89 -25.48 -2.40 15.51
N VAL A 90 -25.91 -3.35 14.67
CA VAL A 90 -26.37 -3.12 13.31
C VAL A 90 -27.72 -3.81 13.13
N VAL A 91 -28.69 -3.10 12.55
CA VAL A 91 -30.02 -3.64 12.21
C VAL A 91 -30.36 -3.29 10.78
N ASP A 92 -30.95 -4.25 10.07
CA ASP A 92 -31.56 -4.05 8.76
C ASP A 92 -33.03 -3.67 8.91
N ALA A 93 -33.40 -2.48 8.42
CA ALA A 93 -34.78 -2.02 8.45
C ALA A 93 -35.70 -2.90 7.58
N GLY A 94 -35.16 -3.55 6.55
CA GLY A 94 -35.86 -4.47 5.68
C GLY A 94 -35.93 -4.04 4.22
N SER A 95 -36.54 -4.93 3.42
CA SER A 95 -36.60 -4.85 1.97
C SER A 95 -37.90 -4.22 1.47
N LEU A 96 -37.79 -3.29 0.53
CA LEU A 96 -38.92 -2.70 -0.21
C LEU A 96 -39.57 -3.68 -1.20
N TRP A 97 -38.99 -4.88 -1.40
CA TRP A 97 -39.61 -5.92 -2.22
C TRP A 97 -40.80 -6.59 -1.53
N THR A 98 -40.84 -6.59 -0.20
CA THR A 98 -41.80 -7.38 0.59
C THR A 98 -42.66 -6.54 1.52
N VAL A 99 -42.24 -5.31 1.83
CA VAL A 99 -42.88 -4.44 2.81
C VAL A 99 -43.04 -3.05 2.21
N ASP A 100 -44.18 -2.40 2.48
CA ASP A 100 -44.42 -1.04 2.03
C ASP A 100 -43.56 -0.01 2.77
N ARG A 101 -43.50 1.20 2.20
CA ARG A 101 -42.63 2.25 2.70
C ARG A 101 -43.05 2.79 4.07
N GLU A 102 -44.35 2.88 4.33
CA GLU A 102 -44.90 3.45 5.57
C GLU A 102 -44.62 2.54 6.76
N GLU A 103 -44.74 1.23 6.58
CA GLU A 103 -44.40 0.24 7.58
C GLU A 103 -42.90 0.25 7.89
N LEU A 104 -42.04 0.31 6.86
CA LEU A 104 -40.58 0.39 7.06
C LEU A 104 -40.18 1.70 7.78
N GLN A 105 -40.87 2.82 7.53
CA GLN A 105 -40.68 4.06 8.28
C GLN A 105 -41.03 3.89 9.76
N ALA A 106 -42.18 3.28 10.05
CA ALA A 106 -42.59 3.00 11.43
C ALA A 106 -41.59 2.08 12.14
N ARG A 107 -41.02 1.09 11.43
CA ARG A 107 -39.96 0.22 11.97
C ARG A 107 -38.71 1.02 12.33
N ILE A 108 -38.22 1.90 11.45
CA ILE A 108 -37.06 2.76 11.75
C ILE A 108 -37.29 3.59 13.02
N LYS A 109 -38.46 4.24 13.11
CA LYS A 109 -38.80 5.08 14.27
C LYS A 109 -38.77 4.24 15.56
N LYS A 110 -39.40 3.06 15.55
CA LYS A 110 -39.41 2.12 16.68
C LYS A 110 -38.00 1.66 17.07
N ILE A 111 -37.13 1.36 16.09
CA ILE A 111 -35.73 0.99 16.36
C ILE A 111 -35.01 2.17 17.01
N ARG A 112 -35.15 3.39 16.49
CA ARG A 112 -34.49 4.59 17.03
C ARG A 112 -34.97 4.94 18.44
N GLU A 113 -36.27 4.91 18.69
CA GLU A 113 -36.85 5.12 20.03
C GLU A 113 -36.26 4.14 21.06
N LYS A 114 -36.00 2.90 20.65
CA LYS A 114 -35.47 1.84 21.51
C LYS A 114 -33.95 1.90 21.73
N THR A 115 -33.19 2.23 20.69
CA THR A 115 -31.72 2.08 20.66
C THR A 115 -30.96 3.40 20.69
N GLY A 116 -31.67 4.53 20.59
CA GLY A 116 -31.07 5.85 20.46
C GLY A 116 -30.11 5.91 19.28
N LYS A 117 -28.94 6.53 19.47
CA LYS A 117 -27.89 6.66 18.43
C LYS A 117 -26.82 5.55 18.48
N GLY A 118 -27.03 4.52 19.30
CA GLY A 118 -26.06 3.43 19.50
C GLY A 118 -26.08 2.34 18.42
N THR A 119 -27.16 2.20 17.67
CA THR A 119 -27.32 1.16 16.64
C THR A 119 -27.24 1.76 15.24
N LEU A 120 -26.47 1.19 14.32
CA LEU A 120 -26.51 1.56 12.90
C LEU A 120 -27.73 0.92 12.23
N ILE A 121 -28.53 1.72 11.53
CA ILE A 121 -29.68 1.22 10.78
C ILE A 121 -29.32 1.19 9.30
N ILE A 122 -29.28 -0.01 8.72
CA ILE A 122 -29.28 -0.18 7.27
C ILE A 122 -30.66 0.24 6.78
N LEU A 123 -30.68 1.26 5.95
CA LEU A 123 -31.91 1.87 5.47
C LEU A 123 -32.69 0.90 4.57
N PRO A 124 -34.02 1.10 4.46
CA PRO A 124 -34.86 0.40 3.50
C PRO A 124 -34.23 0.38 2.12
N HIS A 125 -34.14 -0.81 1.55
CA HIS A 125 -33.40 -1.02 0.33
C HIS A 125 -34.18 -1.89 -0.65
N GLN A 126 -33.91 -1.67 -1.93
CA GLN A 126 -34.40 -2.48 -3.03
C GLN A 126 -33.20 -2.86 -3.90
N ALA A 127 -32.56 -3.99 -3.55
CA ALA A 127 -31.37 -4.44 -4.26
C ALA A 127 -31.74 -5.09 -5.60
N TYR A 128 -30.92 -4.87 -6.62
CA TYR A 128 -31.01 -5.52 -7.92
C TYR A 128 -29.71 -6.22 -8.30
N LEU A 129 -29.79 -7.10 -9.31
CA LEU A 129 -28.61 -7.71 -9.93
C LEU A 129 -27.73 -6.64 -10.58
N PRO A 130 -26.39 -6.78 -10.67
CA PRO A 130 -25.55 -5.77 -11.30
C PRO A 130 -25.76 -5.54 -12.81
N ALA A 131 -26.66 -6.27 -13.48
CA ALA A 131 -26.87 -6.24 -14.94
C ALA A 131 -28.28 -5.77 -15.35
N ILE A 132 -28.96 -4.98 -14.52
CA ILE A 132 -30.29 -4.44 -14.82
C ILE A 132 -30.22 -3.38 -15.93
N PRO A 133 -31.20 -3.35 -16.86
CA PRO A 133 -31.33 -2.28 -17.86
C PRO A 133 -31.42 -0.88 -17.24
N ALA A 134 -30.87 0.13 -17.94
CA ALA A 134 -30.85 1.52 -17.49
C ALA A 134 -32.25 2.06 -17.12
N ASP A 135 -33.27 1.67 -17.87
CA ASP A 135 -34.66 2.12 -17.69
C ASP A 135 -35.28 1.63 -16.38
N SER A 136 -34.77 0.54 -15.82
CA SER A 136 -35.20 0.02 -14.53
C SER A 136 -34.45 0.68 -13.36
N LEU A 137 -33.36 1.42 -13.62
CA LEU A 137 -32.53 2.08 -12.58
C LEU A 137 -33.25 3.24 -11.91
N GLY A 138 -34.12 3.95 -12.64
CA GLY A 138 -34.85 5.12 -12.13
C GLY A 138 -35.91 4.81 -11.08
N LYS A 139 -36.12 3.53 -10.71
CA LYS A 139 -37.14 3.08 -9.75
C LYS A 139 -36.58 2.78 -8.36
N VAL A 140 -35.26 2.92 -8.15
CA VAL A 140 -34.65 2.71 -6.84
C VAL A 140 -34.95 3.92 -5.95
N GLU A 141 -36.03 3.85 -5.19
CA GLU A 141 -36.29 4.81 -4.13
C GLU A 141 -35.43 4.49 -2.91
N THR A 142 -34.22 5.04 -2.86
CA THR A 142 -33.43 5.06 -1.62
C THR A 142 -34.14 5.96 -0.60
N PHE A 143 -34.27 5.47 0.64
CA PHE A 143 -34.88 6.25 1.71
C PHE A 143 -33.98 7.42 2.11
N THR A 144 -34.09 8.54 1.40
CA THR A 144 -33.54 9.81 1.86
C THR A 144 -34.63 10.58 2.56
N SER A 145 -34.48 10.84 3.86
CA SER A 145 -35.14 11.99 4.45
C SER A 145 -34.47 13.23 3.86
N SER A 146 -34.88 13.64 2.66
CA SER A 146 -34.56 14.97 2.15
C SER A 146 -35.21 15.95 3.12
N GLY A 147 -34.38 16.75 3.79
CA GLY A 147 -34.79 17.55 4.93
C GLY A 147 -35.99 18.44 4.63
N ASN A 148 -37.03 18.27 5.45
CA ASN A 148 -37.85 19.34 5.99
C ASN A 148 -38.30 18.91 7.40
N GLY A 149 -37.48 19.25 8.41
CA GLY A 149 -38.01 19.61 9.74
C GLY A 149 -38.44 18.53 10.74
N SER A 150 -37.79 17.36 10.84
CA SER A 150 -37.84 16.62 12.11
C SER A 150 -36.53 15.89 12.45
N ASP A 151 -35.95 16.24 13.60
CA ASP A 151 -34.75 15.65 14.24
C ASP A 151 -34.92 14.18 14.65
N GLU A 152 -36.07 13.55 14.39
CA GLU A 152 -36.46 12.26 15.01
C GLU A 152 -35.69 11.03 14.49
N ASN A 153 -35.00 11.12 13.34
CA ASN A 153 -34.28 10.01 12.71
C ASN A 153 -32.76 10.25 12.60
N GLU A 154 -32.21 11.10 13.46
CA GLU A 154 -30.77 11.39 13.54
C GLU A 154 -30.00 10.23 14.19
N GLY A 155 -28.94 9.73 13.55
CA GLY A 155 -28.13 8.61 14.03
C GLY A 155 -27.36 7.89 12.90
N PRO A 156 -26.57 6.85 13.21
CA PRO A 156 -25.74 6.17 12.22
C PRO A 156 -26.58 5.41 11.18
N LYS A 157 -26.24 5.57 9.90
CA LYS A 157 -27.00 5.00 8.78
C LYS A 157 -26.11 4.18 7.85
N GLY A 158 -26.68 3.07 7.38
CA GLY A 158 -26.13 2.27 6.29
C GLY A 158 -26.98 2.41 5.03
N SER A 159 -26.36 2.56 3.87
CA SER A 159 -27.10 2.63 2.60
C SER A 159 -26.47 1.77 1.51
N LEU A 160 -27.32 1.20 0.68
CA LEU A 160 -26.92 0.51 -0.53
C LEU A 160 -26.28 1.49 -1.53
N LEU A 161 -25.14 1.10 -2.11
CA LEU A 161 -24.44 1.88 -3.12
C LEU A 161 -24.15 1.02 -4.35
N ARG A 162 -24.67 1.48 -5.49
CA ARG A 162 -24.43 0.92 -6.81
C ARG A 162 -23.20 1.53 -7.47
N ALA A 163 -22.51 0.75 -8.29
CA ALA A 163 -21.54 1.28 -9.25
C ALA A 163 -22.19 2.35 -10.15
N GLY A 164 -21.59 3.52 -10.22
CA GLY A 164 -22.14 4.67 -10.97
C GLY A 164 -23.43 5.29 -10.40
N GLY A 165 -24.00 4.79 -9.30
CA GLY A 165 -25.16 5.41 -8.64
C GLY A 165 -24.79 6.65 -7.82
N GLU A 166 -25.75 7.49 -7.45
CA GLU A 166 -25.47 8.66 -6.61
C GLU A 166 -25.04 8.27 -5.19
N VAL A 167 -24.03 8.97 -4.65
CA VAL A 167 -23.56 8.75 -3.28
C VAL A 167 -24.38 9.61 -2.33
N GLN A 168 -25.14 8.95 -1.46
CA GLN A 168 -25.88 9.57 -0.38
C GLN A 168 -25.10 9.48 0.92
N LYS A 169 -25.18 10.50 1.78
CA LYS A 169 -24.44 10.55 3.03
C LYS A 169 -24.85 9.40 3.97
N SER A 170 -23.91 8.49 4.20
CA SER A 170 -24.03 7.34 5.11
C SER A 170 -22.73 7.04 5.83
N ASP A 171 -22.80 6.38 6.98
CA ASP A 171 -21.64 5.94 7.76
C ASP A 171 -21.13 4.57 7.32
N LEU A 172 -22.03 3.75 6.75
CA LEU A 172 -21.75 2.45 6.15
C LEU A 172 -22.32 2.39 4.72
N TYR A 173 -21.46 2.21 3.73
CA TYR A 173 -21.89 1.93 2.37
C TYR A 173 -21.92 0.43 2.12
N ILE A 174 -22.97 -0.06 1.49
CA ILE A 174 -23.16 -1.48 1.19
C ILE A 174 -22.97 -1.68 -0.30
N LEU A 175 -22.01 -2.52 -0.67
CA LEU A 175 -21.71 -2.86 -2.06
C LEU A 175 -22.87 -3.68 -2.64
N GLU A 176 -23.66 -3.05 -3.50
CA GLU A 176 -24.83 -3.72 -4.09
C GLU A 176 -24.41 -4.90 -4.97
N GLY A 177 -25.06 -6.05 -4.76
CA GLY A 177 -24.81 -7.26 -5.55
C GLY A 177 -23.41 -7.84 -5.35
N ALA A 178 -22.73 -7.50 -4.25
CA ALA A 178 -21.36 -7.95 -3.94
C ALA A 178 -21.16 -9.45 -4.15
N GLY A 179 -22.03 -10.31 -3.62
CA GLY A 179 -21.94 -11.76 -3.78
C GLY A 179 -21.93 -12.27 -5.23
N THR A 180 -22.47 -11.50 -6.18
CA THR A 180 -22.45 -11.86 -7.61
C THR A 180 -21.11 -11.58 -8.30
N LEU A 181 -20.19 -10.89 -7.61
CA LEU A 181 -18.86 -10.53 -8.11
C LEU A 181 -17.78 -11.55 -7.73
N GLU A 182 -18.12 -12.54 -6.90
CA GLU A 182 -17.22 -13.63 -6.55
C GLU A 182 -16.67 -14.32 -7.81
N ASN A 183 -15.40 -14.72 -7.75
CA ASN A 183 -14.67 -15.33 -8.88
C ASN A 183 -14.54 -14.44 -10.13
N ASN A 184 -15.02 -13.19 -10.10
CA ASN A 184 -14.80 -12.20 -11.15
C ASN A 184 -13.92 -11.05 -10.62
N ALA A 185 -12.64 -11.36 -10.42
CA ALA A 185 -11.66 -10.45 -9.82
C ALA A 185 -11.61 -9.06 -10.50
N ARG A 186 -11.69 -9.01 -11.84
CA ARG A 186 -11.68 -7.76 -12.60
C ARG A 186 -12.89 -6.89 -12.27
N ARG A 187 -14.09 -7.43 -12.43
CA ARG A 187 -15.33 -6.67 -12.18
C ARG A 187 -15.44 -6.26 -10.72
N PHE A 188 -15.02 -7.13 -9.80
CA PHE A 188 -14.99 -6.82 -8.38
C PHE A 188 -14.08 -5.62 -8.07
N LEU A 189 -12.83 -5.63 -8.55
CA LEU A 189 -11.88 -4.53 -8.34
C LEU A 189 -12.35 -3.23 -8.98
N GLU A 190 -12.85 -3.28 -10.22
CA GLU A 190 -13.40 -2.10 -10.92
C GLU A 190 -14.54 -1.47 -10.11
N THR A 191 -15.45 -2.30 -9.60
CA THR A 191 -16.57 -1.87 -8.76
C THR A 191 -16.07 -1.30 -7.43
N LEU A 192 -15.19 -2.02 -6.74
CA LEU A 192 -14.62 -1.61 -5.44
C LEU A 192 -13.93 -0.24 -5.52
N ILE A 193 -13.07 -0.06 -6.52
CA ILE A 193 -12.29 1.17 -6.71
C ILE A 193 -13.20 2.33 -7.07
N ASP A 194 -14.19 2.12 -7.94
CA ASP A 194 -15.21 3.13 -8.24
C ASP A 194 -15.92 3.60 -6.96
N LEU A 195 -16.37 2.68 -6.10
CA LEU A 195 -17.01 3.05 -4.84
C LEU A 195 -16.05 3.78 -3.90
N LYS A 196 -14.84 3.23 -3.66
CA LYS A 196 -13.85 3.82 -2.75
C LYS A 196 -13.37 5.21 -3.19
N ASN A 197 -13.45 5.53 -4.48
CA ASN A 197 -13.12 6.86 -4.98
C ASN A 197 -14.26 7.87 -4.80
N ARG A 198 -15.50 7.41 -4.60
CA ARG A 198 -16.68 8.29 -4.48
C ARG A 198 -17.18 8.46 -3.05
N ILE A 199 -16.92 7.50 -2.16
CA ILE A 199 -17.32 7.58 -0.74
C ILE A 199 -16.26 8.32 0.10
N PRO A 200 -16.66 9.02 1.18
CA PRO A 200 -15.71 9.65 2.09
C PRO A 200 -14.77 8.63 2.76
N PRO A 201 -13.49 8.96 2.99
CA PRO A 201 -12.54 8.01 3.57
C PRO A 201 -12.91 7.54 4.97
N ASP A 202 -13.57 8.36 5.78
CA ASP A 202 -14.02 8.03 7.14
C ASP A 202 -15.39 7.34 7.17
N THR A 203 -15.67 6.48 6.18
CA THR A 203 -16.86 5.64 6.13
C THR A 203 -16.50 4.18 5.90
N ALA A 204 -17.31 3.26 6.42
CA ALA A 204 -17.08 1.84 6.24
C ALA A 204 -17.72 1.33 4.94
N LEU A 205 -17.10 0.32 4.32
CA LEU A 205 -17.64 -0.41 3.16
C LEU A 205 -17.95 -1.86 3.53
N TYR A 206 -19.21 -2.26 3.36
CA TYR A 206 -19.74 -3.60 3.58
C TYR A 206 -19.89 -4.36 2.25
N ALA A 207 -19.27 -5.54 2.13
CA ALA A 207 -19.48 -6.48 1.03
C ALA A 207 -20.30 -7.70 1.47
N PRO A 208 -21.63 -7.71 1.27
CA PRO A 208 -22.48 -8.81 1.70
C PRO A 208 -22.28 -10.09 0.88
N ASN A 209 -22.50 -11.25 1.51
CA ASN A 209 -22.49 -12.57 0.86
C ASN A 209 -21.21 -12.84 0.03
N MET A 210 -20.04 -12.44 0.53
CA MET A 210 -18.76 -12.65 -0.13
C MET A 210 -17.75 -13.44 0.69
N ALA A 211 -17.76 -13.27 2.02
CA ALA A 211 -16.68 -13.73 2.86
C ALA A 211 -16.76 -15.23 3.17
N LEU A 212 -15.60 -15.86 3.10
CA LEU A 212 -15.27 -17.17 3.63
C LEU A 212 -13.95 -17.01 4.39
N PRO A 213 -13.62 -17.88 5.36
CA PRO A 213 -12.34 -17.78 6.06
C PRO A 213 -11.14 -17.74 5.09
N GLU A 214 -11.16 -18.54 4.03
CA GLU A 214 -10.09 -18.56 3.00
C GLU A 214 -9.89 -17.25 2.22
N ASN A 215 -10.86 -16.33 2.18
CA ASN A 215 -10.80 -15.12 1.36
C ASN A 215 -10.87 -13.80 2.15
N ALA A 216 -11.21 -13.85 3.44
CA ALA A 216 -11.45 -12.66 4.26
C ALA A 216 -10.25 -11.72 4.31
N ALA A 217 -9.03 -12.26 4.42
CA ALA A 217 -7.80 -11.48 4.37
C ALA A 217 -7.61 -10.70 3.06
N MET A 218 -7.93 -11.33 1.92
CA MET A 218 -7.84 -10.68 0.61
C MET A 218 -8.88 -9.56 0.48
N LEU A 219 -10.12 -9.80 0.92
CA LEU A 219 -11.18 -8.79 0.89
C LEU A 219 -10.81 -7.57 1.74
N ALA A 220 -10.28 -7.80 2.95
CA ALA A 220 -9.75 -6.73 3.79
C ALA A 220 -8.58 -5.99 3.13
N TYR A 221 -7.61 -6.73 2.56
CA TYR A 221 -6.43 -6.18 1.89
C TYR A 221 -6.76 -5.19 0.78
N VAL A 222 -7.77 -5.48 -0.03
CA VAL A 222 -8.21 -4.57 -1.11
C VAL A 222 -9.09 -3.42 -0.61
N GLY A 223 -9.56 -3.46 0.63
CA GLY A 223 -10.23 -2.34 1.30
C GLY A 223 -11.68 -2.59 1.75
N ILE A 224 -12.16 -3.83 1.84
CA ILE A 224 -13.46 -4.13 2.46
C ILE A 224 -13.34 -4.02 3.99
N ASP A 225 -14.27 -3.31 4.62
CA ASP A 225 -14.27 -3.06 6.07
C ASP A 225 -15.23 -4.02 6.81
N VAL A 226 -16.38 -4.32 6.21
CA VAL A 226 -17.42 -5.14 6.81
C VAL A 226 -17.79 -6.26 5.86
N MET A 227 -18.03 -7.44 6.40
CA MET A 227 -18.42 -8.68 5.72
C MET A 227 -19.60 -9.30 6.46
N ASP A 228 -20.07 -10.49 6.04
CA ASP A 228 -21.08 -11.24 6.79
C ASP A 228 -20.86 -12.75 6.76
N ASP A 229 -21.65 -13.46 7.55
CA ASP A 229 -21.64 -14.91 7.68
C ASP A 229 -22.64 -15.65 6.78
N THR A 230 -23.27 -14.99 5.80
CA THR A 230 -24.29 -15.62 4.93
C THR A 230 -23.74 -16.87 4.24
N LYS A 231 -22.51 -16.80 3.71
CA LYS A 231 -21.88 -17.96 3.06
C LYS A 231 -21.49 -19.06 4.03
N ALA A 232 -21.08 -18.69 5.24
CA ALA A 232 -20.76 -19.66 6.29
C ALA A 232 -22.00 -20.48 6.67
N GLU A 233 -23.16 -19.82 6.75
CA GLU A 233 -24.45 -20.47 7.01
C GLU A 233 -24.90 -21.34 5.83
N ILE A 234 -24.89 -20.83 4.60
CA ILE A 234 -25.25 -21.61 3.40
C ILE A 234 -24.37 -22.86 3.28
N ALA A 235 -23.05 -22.72 3.48
CA ALA A 235 -22.10 -23.83 3.46
C ALA A 235 -22.48 -24.93 4.48
N ALA A 236 -22.88 -24.54 5.68
CA ALA A 236 -23.26 -25.48 6.73
C ALA A 236 -24.48 -26.33 6.35
N TYR A 237 -25.50 -25.74 5.70
CA TYR A 237 -26.67 -26.48 5.20
C TYR A 237 -26.35 -27.41 4.01
N SER A 238 -25.20 -27.20 3.38
CA SER A 238 -24.62 -28.06 2.35
C SER A 238 -23.57 -29.04 2.89
N ASP A 239 -23.48 -29.21 4.22
CA ASP A 239 -22.50 -30.09 4.88
C ASP A 239 -21.04 -29.73 4.55
N ILE A 240 -20.77 -28.44 4.36
CA ILE A 240 -19.43 -27.90 4.09
C ILE A 240 -18.86 -27.29 5.37
N TYR A 241 -17.66 -27.74 5.72
CA TYR A 241 -16.81 -27.29 6.81
C TYR A 241 -15.76 -26.30 6.27
N LEU A 242 -15.68 -25.11 6.84
CA LEU A 242 -14.85 -24.01 6.35
C LEU A 242 -13.61 -23.77 7.22
N THR A 243 -12.47 -23.54 6.58
CA THR A 243 -11.24 -23.09 7.24
C THR A 243 -10.54 -22.02 6.40
N ALA A 244 -9.54 -21.35 6.97
CA ALA A 244 -8.67 -20.46 6.21
C ALA A 244 -7.90 -21.17 5.09
N ALA A 245 -7.72 -22.49 5.18
CA ALA A 245 -7.03 -23.29 4.17
C ALA A 245 -7.97 -23.84 3.08
N GLY A 246 -9.28 -23.63 3.18
CA GLY A 246 -10.22 -24.14 2.20
C GLY A 246 -11.57 -24.53 2.76
N SER A 247 -12.41 -25.06 1.87
CA SER A 247 -13.72 -25.63 2.15
C SER A 247 -13.68 -27.15 1.97
N PHE A 248 -14.26 -27.90 2.90
CA PHE A 248 -14.23 -29.36 2.93
C PHE A 248 -15.64 -29.92 3.08
N TYR A 249 -16.01 -30.94 2.30
CA TYR A 249 -17.24 -31.69 2.59
C TYR A 249 -17.04 -32.47 3.89
N LEU A 250 -18.02 -32.43 4.80
CA LEU A 250 -17.95 -33.14 6.08
C LEU A 250 -17.67 -34.64 5.88
N ASP A 251 -18.24 -35.25 4.84
CA ASP A 251 -18.04 -36.67 4.50
C ASP A 251 -16.61 -37.03 4.09
N SER A 252 -15.79 -36.03 3.71
CA SER A 252 -14.38 -36.22 3.35
C SER A 252 -13.43 -36.10 4.55
N LEU A 253 -13.92 -35.68 5.72
CA LEU A 253 -13.09 -35.42 6.89
C LEU A 253 -12.94 -36.67 7.78
N THR A 254 -11.68 -37.04 8.01
CA THR A 254 -11.31 -38.04 9.03
C THR A 254 -11.18 -37.41 10.42
N GLU A 255 -10.74 -36.14 10.48
CA GLU A 255 -10.60 -35.35 11.70
C GLU A 255 -11.09 -33.91 11.48
N LEU A 256 -11.44 -33.21 12.56
CA LEU A 256 -11.78 -31.79 12.53
C LEU A 256 -10.51 -30.97 12.82
N PRO A 257 -9.94 -30.22 11.84
CA PRO A 257 -8.71 -29.45 12.01
C PRO A 257 -8.97 -28.09 12.70
N CYS A 258 -9.80 -28.09 13.75
CA CYS A 258 -10.15 -26.91 14.54
C CYS A 258 -10.40 -27.34 15.99
N ARG A 259 -10.32 -26.38 16.92
CA ARG A 259 -10.57 -26.57 18.34
C ARG A 259 -11.56 -25.54 18.92
N CYS A 260 -12.47 -25.01 18.10
CA CYS A 260 -13.61 -24.23 18.60
C CYS A 260 -14.54 -25.11 19.46
N GLN A 261 -15.53 -24.50 20.10
CA GLN A 261 -16.44 -25.20 21.01
C GLN A 261 -17.10 -26.42 20.37
N VAL A 262 -17.48 -26.32 19.09
CA VAL A 262 -18.04 -27.45 18.33
C VAL A 262 -16.98 -28.54 18.13
N CYS A 263 -15.85 -28.22 17.49
CA CYS A 263 -14.84 -29.21 17.11
C CYS A 263 -14.08 -29.83 18.28
N ALA A 264 -14.08 -29.19 19.46
CA ALA A 264 -13.55 -29.76 20.69
C ALA A 264 -14.51 -30.78 21.33
N ALA A 265 -15.81 -30.66 21.09
CA ALA A 265 -16.84 -31.48 21.71
C ALA A 265 -17.38 -32.60 20.81
N THR A 266 -16.91 -32.71 19.56
CA THR A 266 -17.43 -33.70 18.61
C THR A 266 -16.37 -34.21 17.62
N THR A 267 -16.72 -35.23 16.85
CA THR A 267 -15.94 -35.81 15.75
C THR A 267 -16.70 -35.74 14.41
N PRO A 268 -16.02 -35.91 13.25
CA PRO A 268 -16.72 -35.94 11.96
C PRO A 268 -17.75 -37.07 11.86
N ALA A 269 -17.51 -38.22 12.51
CA ALA A 269 -18.43 -39.36 12.51
C ALA A 269 -19.73 -39.04 13.29
N GLU A 270 -19.59 -38.43 14.47
CA GLU A 270 -20.72 -37.99 15.29
C GLU A 270 -21.54 -36.93 14.57
N LEU A 271 -20.89 -35.91 13.98
CA LEU A 271 -21.58 -34.89 13.20
C LEU A 271 -22.41 -35.50 12.06
N ARG A 272 -21.85 -36.46 11.31
CA ARG A 272 -22.56 -37.12 10.21
C ARG A 272 -23.78 -37.92 10.67
N ALA A 273 -23.72 -38.50 11.86
CA ALA A 273 -24.82 -39.26 12.44
C ALA A 273 -26.00 -38.38 12.89
N LEU A 274 -25.79 -37.07 13.07
CA LEU A 274 -26.85 -36.15 13.47
C LEU A 274 -27.89 -35.90 12.35
N PRO A 275 -29.15 -35.60 12.72
CA PRO A 275 -30.12 -35.06 11.79
C PRO A 275 -29.59 -33.80 11.08
N LYS A 276 -29.96 -33.61 9.81
CA LYS A 276 -29.43 -32.53 8.97
C LYS A 276 -29.55 -31.14 9.61
N ALA A 277 -30.67 -30.85 10.28
CA ALA A 277 -30.89 -29.55 10.92
C ALA A 277 -29.91 -29.31 12.09
N ASP A 278 -29.73 -30.29 12.98
CA ASP A 278 -28.81 -30.19 14.12
C ASP A 278 -27.35 -30.13 13.65
N ARG A 279 -27.02 -30.93 12.63
CA ARG A 279 -25.71 -30.92 11.98
C ARG A 279 -25.39 -29.56 11.36
N ALA A 280 -26.32 -29.00 10.58
CA ALA A 280 -26.16 -27.68 9.97
C ALA A 280 -25.98 -26.59 11.03
N LYS A 281 -26.71 -26.65 12.16
CA LYS A 281 -26.54 -25.71 13.27
C LYS A 281 -25.13 -25.73 13.85
N LEU A 282 -24.57 -26.92 14.08
CA LEU A 282 -23.19 -27.06 14.58
C LEU A 282 -22.14 -26.64 13.55
N LEU A 283 -22.33 -27.00 12.28
CA LEU A 283 -21.44 -26.56 11.20
C LEU A 283 -21.49 -25.05 11.01
N ALA A 284 -22.67 -24.42 11.11
CA ALA A 284 -22.80 -22.97 11.00
C ALA A 284 -22.07 -22.24 12.13
N ALA A 285 -22.19 -22.75 13.37
CA ALA A 285 -21.44 -22.23 14.50
C ALA A 285 -19.92 -22.36 14.28
N HIS A 286 -19.43 -23.52 13.84
CA HIS A 286 -18.03 -23.70 13.49
C HIS A 286 -17.57 -22.74 12.36
N ASN A 287 -18.31 -22.68 11.26
CA ASN A 287 -17.95 -21.88 10.09
C ASN A 287 -17.89 -20.38 10.43
N ARG A 288 -18.81 -19.91 11.28
CA ARG A 288 -18.80 -18.54 11.83
C ARG A 288 -17.56 -18.31 12.70
N ASP A 289 -17.30 -19.18 13.66
CA ASP A 289 -16.12 -19.07 14.53
C ASP A 289 -14.82 -19.05 13.71
N ALA A 290 -14.74 -19.84 12.64
CA ALA A 290 -13.60 -19.86 11.72
C ALA A 290 -13.43 -18.52 10.99
N LEU A 291 -14.52 -17.89 10.54
CA LEU A 291 -14.49 -16.58 9.90
C LEU A 291 -14.09 -15.48 10.89
N ASP A 292 -14.63 -15.49 12.10
CA ASP A 292 -14.30 -14.52 13.14
C ASP A 292 -12.85 -14.65 13.63
N THR A 293 -12.36 -15.89 13.72
CA THR A 293 -10.95 -16.19 14.03
C THR A 293 -10.03 -15.63 12.95
N GLU A 294 -10.37 -15.84 11.69
CA GLU A 294 -9.61 -15.30 10.56
C GLU A 294 -9.59 -13.76 10.58
N LEU A 295 -10.73 -13.11 10.79
CA LEU A 295 -10.81 -11.65 10.86
C LEU A 295 -10.03 -11.09 12.06
N ALA A 296 -9.97 -11.82 13.18
CA ALA A 296 -9.11 -11.48 14.31
C ALA A 296 -7.62 -11.55 13.93
N LEU A 297 -7.20 -12.61 13.22
CA LEU A 297 -5.84 -12.73 12.69
C LEU A 297 -5.52 -11.60 11.70
N VAL A 298 -6.43 -11.27 10.79
CA VAL A 298 -6.26 -10.16 9.84
C VAL A 298 -6.03 -8.84 10.57
N ARG A 299 -6.75 -8.55 11.66
CA ARG A 299 -6.50 -7.35 12.48
C ARG A 299 -5.10 -7.35 13.09
N GLU A 300 -4.59 -8.47 13.58
CA GLU A 300 -3.20 -8.58 14.06
C GLU A 300 -2.17 -8.39 12.94
N LYS A 301 -2.48 -8.90 11.75
CA LYS A 301 -1.63 -8.69 10.56
C LYS A 301 -1.57 -7.22 10.13
N ILE A 302 -2.70 -6.51 10.20
CA ILE A 302 -2.73 -5.05 9.98
C ILE A 302 -1.90 -4.31 11.05
N ARG A 303 -2.05 -4.64 12.34
CA ARG A 303 -1.27 -4.00 13.42
C ARG A 303 0.23 -4.21 13.27
N SER A 304 0.64 -5.40 12.85
CA SER A 304 2.05 -5.74 12.63
C SER A 304 2.59 -5.33 11.26
N GLY A 305 1.73 -4.82 10.37
CA GLY A 305 2.11 -4.32 9.05
C GLY A 305 2.55 -5.41 8.07
N ASN A 306 2.08 -6.65 8.23
CA ASN A 306 2.47 -7.82 7.43
C ASN A 306 1.28 -8.52 6.74
N LEU A 307 0.19 -7.78 6.50
CA LEU A 307 -1.01 -8.33 5.85
C LEU A 307 -0.69 -8.76 4.42
N ARG A 308 0.12 -7.99 3.68
CA ARG A 308 0.48 -8.33 2.29
C ARG A 308 1.16 -9.71 2.20
N GLU A 309 2.11 -10.00 3.08
CA GLU A 309 2.80 -11.29 3.13
C GLU A 309 1.82 -12.43 3.42
N TYR A 310 0.88 -12.21 4.34
CA TYR A 310 -0.13 -13.21 4.66
C TYR A 310 -1.08 -13.47 3.48
N VAL A 311 -1.49 -12.41 2.78
CA VAL A 311 -2.36 -12.48 1.60
C VAL A 311 -1.69 -13.22 0.43
N GLU A 312 -0.39 -13.03 0.22
CA GLU A 312 0.37 -13.80 -0.77
C GLU A 312 0.38 -15.31 -0.47
N GLY A 313 0.45 -15.68 0.81
CA GLY A 313 0.26 -17.07 1.23
C GLY A 313 -1.14 -17.59 0.87
N GLN A 314 -2.18 -16.77 1.11
CA GLN A 314 -3.57 -17.13 0.83
C GLN A 314 -3.88 -17.27 -0.68
N CYS A 315 -3.10 -16.67 -1.57
CA CYS A 315 -3.26 -16.84 -3.01
C CYS A 315 -3.16 -18.31 -3.47
N ARG A 316 -2.56 -19.20 -2.67
CA ARG A 316 -2.45 -20.63 -2.98
C ARG A 316 -3.74 -21.43 -2.71
N VAL A 317 -4.73 -20.84 -2.03
CA VAL A 317 -5.97 -21.54 -1.67
C VAL A 317 -6.98 -21.57 -2.82
N LYS A 318 -7.17 -20.45 -3.54
CA LYS A 318 -8.08 -20.38 -4.71
C LYS A 318 -7.51 -19.51 -5.85
N PRO A 319 -7.74 -19.88 -7.12
CA PRO A 319 -7.24 -19.11 -8.27
C PRO A 319 -7.68 -17.64 -8.32
N TRP A 320 -8.91 -17.33 -7.90
CA TRP A 320 -9.43 -15.96 -7.97
C TRP A 320 -8.73 -15.01 -6.98
N LEU A 321 -8.14 -15.52 -5.90
CA LEU A 321 -7.33 -14.73 -4.96
C LEU A 321 -6.03 -14.27 -5.64
N THR A 322 -5.33 -15.18 -6.32
CA THR A 322 -4.18 -14.81 -7.16
C THR A 322 -4.55 -13.78 -8.23
N ALA A 323 -5.72 -13.95 -8.86
CA ALA A 323 -6.21 -12.99 -9.84
C ALA A 323 -6.49 -11.60 -9.22
N LEU A 324 -7.08 -11.55 -8.02
CA LEU A 324 -7.30 -10.29 -7.29
C LEU A 324 -5.98 -9.60 -6.95
N LEU A 325 -5.00 -10.34 -6.43
CA LEU A 325 -3.71 -9.76 -6.06
C LEU A 325 -3.01 -9.13 -7.27
N ARG A 326 -2.88 -9.90 -8.35
CA ARG A 326 -2.20 -9.45 -9.58
C ARG A 326 -2.91 -8.28 -10.24
N LEU A 327 -4.23 -8.32 -10.33
CA LEU A 327 -5.00 -7.22 -10.91
C LEU A 327 -4.97 -5.98 -9.99
N GLY A 328 -5.03 -6.18 -8.67
CA GLY A 328 -4.92 -5.10 -7.69
C GLY A 328 -3.58 -4.37 -7.78
N ASP A 329 -2.47 -5.09 -7.96
CA ASP A 329 -1.15 -4.50 -8.17
C ASP A 329 -1.08 -3.65 -9.45
N PHE A 330 -1.85 -3.99 -10.48
CA PHE A 330 -1.96 -3.18 -11.70
C PHE A 330 -2.81 -1.91 -11.50
N GLU A 331 -3.67 -1.88 -10.48
CA GLU A 331 -4.38 -0.69 -10.02
C GLU A 331 -3.49 0.16 -9.08
N TYR A 332 -2.25 0.39 -9.52
CA TYR A 332 -1.16 0.96 -8.73
C TYR A 332 -1.57 2.22 -7.96
N SER A 333 -2.22 3.19 -8.61
CA SER A 333 -2.58 4.46 -7.97
C SER A 333 -3.51 4.30 -6.77
N TYR A 334 -4.41 3.31 -6.80
CA TYR A 334 -5.34 3.05 -5.70
C TYR A 334 -4.61 2.53 -4.46
N LEU A 335 -3.75 1.52 -4.62
CA LEU A 335 -3.00 0.96 -3.50
C LEU A 335 -1.88 1.89 -3.05
N GLU A 336 -1.17 2.54 -3.98
CA GLU A 336 -0.01 3.37 -3.69
C GLU A 336 -0.33 4.54 -2.77
N GLU A 337 -1.49 5.18 -2.97
CA GLU A 337 -1.97 6.26 -2.09
C GLU A 337 -2.09 5.83 -0.62
N ARG A 338 -2.38 4.55 -0.38
CA ARG A 338 -2.75 3.99 0.94
C ARG A 338 -1.61 3.22 1.60
N VAL A 339 -0.61 2.80 0.84
CA VAL A 339 0.59 2.10 1.36
C VAL A 339 1.55 3.12 1.99
N PRO A 340 2.00 2.92 3.23
CA PRO A 340 2.89 3.85 3.90
C PRO A 340 4.24 4.01 3.18
N ALA A 341 4.88 5.17 3.35
CA ALA A 341 6.19 5.47 2.78
C ALA A 341 7.29 4.50 3.26
N PHE A 342 7.18 4.06 4.52
CA PHE A 342 8.01 3.00 5.10
C PHE A 342 7.25 2.24 6.18
N ARG A 343 7.74 1.05 6.52
CA ARG A 343 7.27 0.21 7.63
C ARG A 343 8.42 -0.14 8.58
N GLN A 344 8.09 -0.62 9.78
CA GLN A 344 9.09 -1.06 10.76
C GLN A 344 9.40 -2.55 10.66
N ASN A 345 8.47 -3.34 10.12
CA ASN A 345 8.65 -4.77 9.91
C ASN A 345 9.44 -5.05 8.62
N GLN A 346 10.00 -6.26 8.57
CA GLN A 346 10.71 -6.76 7.40
C GLN A 346 9.70 -7.07 6.28
N LEU A 347 10.03 -6.67 5.05
CA LEU A 347 9.30 -7.02 3.84
C LEU A 347 9.79 -8.39 3.36
N LEU A 348 8.94 -9.41 3.36
CA LEU A 348 9.30 -10.71 2.80
C LEU A 348 8.96 -10.75 1.32
N ALA A 349 9.97 -11.00 0.48
CA ALA A 349 9.86 -11.12 -0.97
C ALA A 349 10.11 -12.59 -1.37
N ASP A 350 9.14 -13.43 -1.06
CA ASP A 350 9.20 -14.89 -1.23
C ASP A 350 8.42 -15.39 -2.46
N THR A 351 7.74 -14.50 -3.18
CA THR A 351 6.87 -14.82 -4.33
C THR A 351 7.14 -13.88 -5.50
N SER A 352 6.81 -14.29 -6.73
CA SER A 352 6.90 -13.44 -7.92
C SER A 352 6.00 -12.20 -7.80
N GLU A 353 4.88 -12.30 -7.07
CA GLU A 353 4.00 -11.17 -6.75
C GLU A 353 4.68 -10.08 -5.88
N ALA A 354 5.86 -10.35 -5.30
CA ALA A 354 6.66 -9.34 -4.62
C ALA A 354 7.25 -8.30 -5.59
N LEU A 355 7.49 -8.66 -6.87
CA LEU A 355 8.04 -7.74 -7.89
C LEU A 355 7.09 -6.58 -8.19
N SER A 356 5.78 -6.82 -8.10
CA SER A 356 4.72 -5.83 -8.36
C SER A 356 4.24 -5.11 -7.10
N ARG A 357 4.78 -5.43 -5.91
CA ARG A 357 4.44 -4.72 -4.67
C ARG A 357 4.70 -3.23 -4.81
N ILE A 358 3.83 -2.45 -4.18
CA ILE A 358 3.86 -0.99 -4.24
C ILE A 358 5.20 -0.43 -3.78
N GLU A 359 5.75 -0.94 -2.68
CA GLU A 359 6.99 -0.45 -2.09
C GLU A 359 8.19 -0.69 -3.03
N VAL A 360 8.21 -1.85 -3.70
CA VAL A 360 9.23 -2.21 -4.70
C VAL A 360 9.15 -1.28 -5.90
N VAL A 361 7.96 -1.17 -6.50
CA VAL A 361 7.73 -0.33 -7.68
C VAL A 361 7.93 1.16 -7.36
N ARG A 362 7.48 1.63 -6.19
CA ARG A 362 7.70 3.01 -5.73
C ARG A 362 9.18 3.30 -5.56
N PHE A 363 9.95 2.38 -4.97
CA PHE A 363 11.39 2.55 -4.80
C PHE A 363 12.10 2.67 -6.15
N ALA A 364 11.84 1.74 -7.08
CA ALA A 364 12.40 1.80 -8.43
C ALA A 364 12.02 3.10 -9.17
N ARG A 365 10.74 3.50 -9.12
CA ARG A 365 10.28 4.76 -9.73
C ARG A 365 10.94 5.99 -9.12
N ARG A 366 11.04 6.08 -7.80
CA ARG A 366 11.69 7.21 -7.13
C ARG A 366 13.18 7.29 -7.44
N ILE A 367 13.88 6.17 -7.64
CA ILE A 367 15.25 6.20 -8.17
C ILE A 367 15.24 6.80 -9.57
N GLN A 368 14.41 6.29 -10.48
CA GLN A 368 14.36 6.77 -11.86
C GLN A 368 14.01 8.27 -11.96
N GLU A 369 13.06 8.73 -11.15
CA GLU A 369 12.49 10.07 -11.21
C GLU A 369 13.32 11.09 -10.41
N ARG A 370 13.75 10.73 -9.20
CA ARG A 370 14.22 11.69 -8.18
C ARG A 370 15.70 11.55 -7.80
N TYR A 371 16.31 10.38 -8.01
CA TYR A 371 17.73 10.19 -7.65
C TYR A 371 18.65 10.92 -8.64
N ILE A 372 19.71 11.52 -8.09
CA ILE A 372 20.78 12.17 -8.84
C ILE A 372 22.09 11.52 -8.38
N PRO A 373 22.83 10.83 -9.26
CA PRO A 373 24.07 10.20 -8.88
C PRO A 373 25.17 11.22 -8.55
N PRO A 374 26.18 10.81 -7.78
CA PRO A 374 27.42 11.57 -7.66
C PRO A 374 28.05 11.86 -9.03
N ASP A 375 28.65 13.05 -9.19
CA ASP A 375 29.37 13.44 -10.41
C ASP A 375 30.72 12.70 -10.51
N LEU A 376 30.66 11.45 -10.94
CA LEU A 376 31.80 10.54 -11.11
C LEU A 376 31.74 9.89 -12.49
N ASP A 377 32.91 9.66 -13.08
CA ASP A 377 33.01 9.10 -14.44
C ASP A 377 32.92 7.58 -14.47
N VAL A 378 33.14 6.89 -13.34
CA VAL A 378 33.19 5.43 -13.25
C VAL A 378 32.01 4.92 -12.43
N LEU A 379 31.24 4.00 -13.03
CA LEU A 379 30.22 3.22 -12.33
C LEU A 379 30.74 1.82 -12.04
N LEU A 380 30.54 1.34 -10.82
CA LEU A 380 30.75 -0.05 -10.42
C LEU A 380 29.43 -0.70 -10.03
N LEU A 381 29.05 -1.72 -10.80
CA LEU A 381 27.92 -2.60 -10.53
C LEU A 381 28.36 -3.75 -9.63
N LEU A 382 27.64 -3.95 -8.52
CA LEU A 382 27.89 -4.98 -7.52
C LEU A 382 26.65 -5.86 -7.32
N PRO A 383 26.79 -7.13 -6.91
CA PRO A 383 25.68 -7.96 -6.51
C PRO A 383 25.24 -7.60 -5.09
N CYS A 384 24.04 -8.00 -4.70
CA CYS A 384 23.54 -7.80 -3.35
C CYS A 384 24.20 -8.72 -2.30
N ALA A 385 23.87 -8.51 -1.02
CA ALA A 385 24.28 -9.37 0.08
C ALA A 385 23.11 -9.63 1.05
N ALA A 386 23.13 -10.78 1.73
CA ALA A 386 22.12 -11.15 2.72
C ALA A 386 22.07 -10.14 3.88
N ARG A 387 23.25 -9.72 4.40
CA ARG A 387 23.33 -8.70 5.44
C ARG A 387 23.13 -7.31 4.85
N LYS A 388 22.17 -6.57 5.41
CA LYS A 388 21.87 -5.18 5.08
C LYS A 388 22.16 -4.25 6.28
N PRO A 389 22.50 -2.97 6.05
CA PRO A 389 22.84 -2.37 4.75
C PRO A 389 24.07 -3.04 4.12
N TYR A 390 24.09 -3.11 2.79
CA TYR A 390 25.04 -3.95 2.07
C TYR A 390 26.49 -3.62 2.38
N SER A 391 26.83 -2.33 2.55
CA SER A 391 28.18 -1.88 2.90
C SER A 391 28.74 -2.56 4.16
N THR A 392 27.89 -3.06 5.07
CA THR A 392 28.31 -3.73 6.31
C THR A 392 28.45 -5.25 6.17
N SER A 393 28.11 -5.81 5.01
CA SER A 393 28.30 -7.24 4.74
C SER A 393 29.77 -7.60 4.51
N GLN A 394 30.13 -8.86 4.75
CA GLN A 394 31.50 -9.33 4.57
C GLN A 394 31.98 -9.18 3.12
N SER A 395 31.13 -9.49 2.13
CA SER A 395 31.46 -9.37 0.71
C SER A 395 31.73 -7.92 0.32
N HIS A 396 30.84 -6.99 0.67
CA HIS A 396 31.05 -5.58 0.36
C HIS A 396 32.25 -4.97 1.10
N GLN A 397 32.50 -5.37 2.35
CA GLN A 397 33.71 -4.92 3.06
C GLN A 397 34.98 -5.37 2.32
N LYS A 398 35.01 -6.58 1.75
CA LYS A 398 36.12 -7.00 0.88
C LYS A 398 36.22 -6.16 -0.38
N PHE A 399 35.13 -5.89 -1.09
CA PHE A 399 35.14 -5.03 -2.28
C PHE A 399 35.67 -3.63 -1.95
N ILE A 400 35.20 -3.03 -0.85
CA ILE A 400 35.63 -1.72 -0.36
C ILE A 400 37.15 -1.71 -0.07
N LEU A 401 37.66 -2.73 0.63
CA LEU A 401 39.09 -2.86 0.93
C LEU A 401 39.92 -3.05 -0.35
N THR A 402 39.43 -3.84 -1.31
CA THR A 402 40.08 -4.08 -2.61
C THR A 402 40.20 -2.81 -3.44
N LEU A 403 39.15 -1.99 -3.48
CA LEU A 403 39.18 -0.69 -4.17
C LEU A 403 40.14 0.31 -3.48
N GLY A 404 40.25 0.24 -2.14
CA GLY A 404 41.18 1.04 -1.36
C GLY A 404 41.12 2.53 -1.69
N LYS A 405 42.28 3.13 -2.02
CA LYS A 405 42.38 4.56 -2.37
C LYS A 405 41.65 4.95 -3.65
N TYR A 406 41.23 3.99 -4.48
CA TYR A 406 40.54 4.24 -5.73
C TYR A 406 39.01 4.34 -5.57
N ARG A 407 38.45 3.87 -4.45
CA ARG A 407 37.00 3.90 -4.19
C ARG A 407 36.38 5.29 -4.37
N LYS A 408 37.11 6.35 -4.00
CA LYS A 408 36.66 7.75 -4.14
C LYS A 408 36.36 8.20 -5.58
N PHE A 409 36.79 7.44 -6.59
CA PHE A 409 36.57 7.75 -8.01
C PHE A 409 35.38 6.98 -8.60
N VAL A 410 34.75 6.11 -7.82
CA VAL A 410 33.79 5.11 -8.29
C VAL A 410 32.44 5.33 -7.62
N HIS A 411 31.38 5.42 -8.44
CA HIS A 411 30.00 5.34 -7.96
C HIS A 411 29.58 3.88 -7.87
N GLU A 412 29.02 3.45 -6.75
CA GLU A 412 28.63 2.06 -6.51
C GLU A 412 27.11 1.89 -6.62
N VAL A 413 26.64 0.98 -7.47
CA VAL A 413 25.23 0.59 -7.58
C VAL A 413 25.10 -0.91 -7.41
N ILE A 414 24.18 -1.33 -6.56
CA ILE A 414 23.95 -2.73 -6.19
C ILE A 414 22.75 -3.24 -6.97
N ILE A 415 22.91 -4.37 -7.67
CA ILE A 415 21.82 -5.06 -8.38
C ILE A 415 21.17 -6.06 -7.41
N THR A 416 19.84 -6.08 -7.36
CA THR A 416 19.11 -7.02 -6.50
C THR A 416 17.67 -7.28 -6.96
N SER A 417 17.12 -8.42 -6.57
CA SER A 417 15.69 -8.74 -6.66
C SER A 417 15.06 -8.63 -5.26
N PRO A 418 13.85 -8.05 -5.12
CA PRO A 418 12.99 -7.51 -6.17
C PRO A 418 13.26 -6.04 -6.52
N LEU A 419 14.18 -5.33 -5.84
CA LEU A 419 14.26 -3.86 -5.94
C LEU A 419 14.86 -3.31 -7.25
N GLY A 420 15.41 -4.17 -8.10
CA GLY A 420 16.09 -3.75 -9.33
C GLY A 420 17.52 -3.31 -9.02
N ILE A 421 17.67 -2.02 -8.73
CA ILE A 421 18.97 -1.42 -8.38
C ILE A 421 18.87 -0.61 -7.10
N VAL A 422 19.96 -0.57 -6.35
CA VAL A 422 20.11 0.20 -5.11
C VAL A 422 21.42 0.97 -5.19
N PRO A 423 21.41 2.29 -5.47
CA PRO A 423 22.59 3.13 -5.27
C PRO A 423 23.10 3.04 -3.83
N ARG A 424 24.43 3.05 -3.63
CA ARG A 424 25.05 2.94 -2.30
C ARG A 424 24.49 3.97 -1.32
N GLU A 425 24.17 5.17 -1.80
CA GLU A 425 23.63 6.29 -1.06
C GLU A 425 22.21 6.03 -0.51
N LEU A 426 21.48 5.07 -1.07
CA LEU A 426 20.13 4.69 -0.70
C LEU A 426 20.06 3.31 -0.01
N GLU A 427 21.20 2.70 0.34
CA GLU A 427 21.22 1.33 0.89
C GLU A 427 20.54 1.19 2.27
N LEU A 428 20.32 2.29 2.98
CA LEU A 428 19.57 2.33 4.24
C LEU A 428 18.08 2.61 4.02
N THR A 429 17.73 3.23 2.90
CA THR A 429 16.40 3.77 2.62
C THR A 429 15.42 2.63 2.40
N TYR A 430 14.33 2.61 3.16
CA TYR A 430 13.29 1.60 3.00
C TYR A 430 12.81 1.51 1.53
N PRO A 431 12.65 0.30 0.97
CA PRO A 431 12.80 -1.02 1.59
C PRO A 431 14.21 -1.65 1.47
N ALA A 432 15.23 -0.95 0.95
CA ALA A 432 16.55 -1.53 0.61
C ALA A 432 17.27 -2.21 1.79
N ALA A 433 17.14 -1.67 3.00
CA ALA A 433 17.70 -2.29 4.21
C ALA A 433 16.75 -3.27 4.91
N HIS A 434 15.50 -3.39 4.45
CA HIS A 434 14.39 -3.96 5.22
C HIS A 434 13.65 -5.10 4.53
N TYR A 435 14.09 -5.54 3.35
CA TYR A 435 13.52 -6.73 2.72
C TYR A 435 14.28 -8.00 3.13
N ASP A 436 13.64 -9.15 2.99
CA ASP A 436 14.27 -10.46 2.88
C ASP A 436 13.80 -11.15 1.62
N THR A 437 14.57 -12.13 1.14
CA THR A 437 14.18 -12.92 -0.02
C THR A 437 14.81 -14.31 0.03
N ALA A 438 14.14 -15.28 -0.58
CA ALA A 438 14.67 -16.63 -0.72
C ALA A 438 15.91 -16.64 -1.64
N VAL A 439 17.09 -16.89 -1.07
CA VAL A 439 18.34 -16.96 -1.82
C VAL A 439 18.53 -18.37 -2.39
N THR A 440 18.02 -18.60 -3.60
CA THR A 440 18.16 -19.89 -4.31
C THR A 440 19.31 -19.90 -5.31
N GLY A 441 19.82 -18.73 -5.69
CA GLY A 441 20.77 -18.57 -6.80
C GLY A 441 20.13 -18.68 -8.20
N HIS A 442 18.83 -19.00 -8.27
CA HIS A 442 18.07 -19.06 -9.50
C HIS A 442 17.14 -17.85 -9.59
N TRP A 443 17.21 -17.13 -10.72
CA TRP A 443 16.32 -16.00 -11.02
C TRP A 443 15.47 -16.38 -12.22
N ASP A 444 14.16 -16.23 -12.11
CA ASP A 444 13.26 -16.50 -13.23
C ASP A 444 13.30 -15.39 -14.30
N GLU A 445 12.64 -15.62 -15.44
CA GLU A 445 12.65 -14.64 -16.53
C GLU A 445 11.87 -13.35 -16.21
N GLU A 446 10.87 -13.39 -15.34
CA GLU A 446 10.14 -12.18 -14.91
C GLU A 446 11.03 -11.32 -14.02
N GLU A 447 11.75 -11.93 -13.08
CA GLU A 447 12.75 -11.27 -12.23
C GLU A 447 13.87 -10.65 -13.07
N LYS A 448 14.47 -11.43 -13.98
CA LYS A 448 15.53 -10.92 -14.85
C LYS A 448 15.04 -9.76 -15.73
N ALA A 449 13.85 -9.87 -16.31
CA ALA A 449 13.26 -8.81 -17.14
C ALA A 449 12.99 -7.55 -16.33
N TRP A 450 12.46 -7.69 -15.11
CA TRP A 450 12.20 -6.57 -14.20
C TRP A 450 13.50 -5.85 -13.80
N VAL A 451 14.50 -6.60 -13.33
CA VAL A 451 15.75 -6.02 -12.81
C VAL A 451 16.60 -5.42 -13.94
N SER A 452 16.71 -6.10 -15.10
CA SER A 452 17.39 -5.53 -16.27
C SER A 452 16.69 -4.28 -16.81
N GLY A 453 15.36 -4.22 -16.77
CA GLY A 453 14.59 -3.02 -17.11
C GLY A 453 14.87 -1.84 -16.15
N CYS A 454 15.03 -2.11 -14.85
CA CYS A 454 15.43 -1.08 -13.89
C CYS A 454 16.84 -0.54 -14.16
N LEU A 455 17.79 -1.44 -14.43
CA LEU A 455 19.17 -1.06 -14.76
C LEU A 455 19.25 -0.28 -16.08
N GLU A 456 18.52 -0.73 -17.11
CA GLU A 456 18.40 -0.03 -18.40
C GLU A 456 17.85 1.39 -18.20
N ALA A 457 16.73 1.53 -17.48
CA ALA A 457 16.12 2.83 -17.21
C ALA A 457 17.10 3.78 -16.52
N TYR A 458 17.89 3.28 -15.57
CA TYR A 458 18.91 4.05 -14.89
C TYR A 458 20.05 4.49 -15.83
N LEU A 459 20.64 3.56 -16.57
CA LEU A 459 21.77 3.84 -17.48
C LEU A 459 21.37 4.68 -18.69
N SER A 460 20.10 4.66 -19.10
CA SER A 460 19.59 5.53 -20.16
C SER A 460 19.57 7.03 -19.78
N LYS A 461 19.45 7.33 -18.47
CA LYS A 461 19.39 8.70 -17.94
C LYS A 461 20.77 9.20 -17.47
N HIS A 462 21.65 8.28 -17.08
CA HIS A 462 22.93 8.61 -16.46
C HIS A 462 24.09 8.00 -17.25
N SER A 463 24.86 8.87 -17.91
CA SER A 463 26.04 8.46 -18.67
C SER A 463 27.29 8.40 -17.80
N TYR A 464 27.99 7.27 -17.86
CA TYR A 464 29.32 7.10 -17.28
C TYR A 464 30.33 6.92 -18.41
N LYS A 465 31.59 7.33 -18.20
CA LYS A 465 32.65 7.09 -19.19
C LYS A 465 33.06 5.63 -19.22
N VAL A 466 33.07 4.99 -18.05
CA VAL A 466 33.41 3.57 -17.91
C VAL A 466 32.44 2.93 -16.94
N ILE A 467 31.89 1.77 -17.32
CA ILE A 467 31.05 0.94 -16.48
C ILE A 467 31.80 -0.36 -16.22
N VAL A 468 32.03 -0.65 -14.95
CA VAL A 468 32.64 -1.90 -14.48
C VAL A 468 31.56 -2.71 -13.77
N ALA A 469 31.48 -4.00 -14.06
CA ALA A 469 30.58 -4.92 -13.37
C ALA A 469 31.38 -6.02 -12.70
N HIS A 470 31.28 -6.08 -11.37
CA HIS A 470 31.90 -7.13 -10.56
C HIS A 470 30.81 -8.09 -10.09
N VAL A 471 30.27 -8.84 -11.05
CA VAL A 471 29.06 -9.68 -10.89
C VAL A 471 29.24 -11.01 -11.63
N GLU A 472 28.50 -12.03 -11.22
CA GLU A 472 28.51 -13.37 -11.82
C GLU A 472 27.08 -13.91 -11.99
N GLY A 473 26.92 -15.01 -12.73
CA GLY A 473 25.63 -15.70 -12.91
C GLY A 473 24.51 -14.79 -13.43
N ALA A 474 23.33 -14.86 -12.79
CA ALA A 474 22.15 -14.07 -13.18
C ALA A 474 22.40 -12.56 -13.17
N TYR A 475 23.25 -12.05 -12.27
CA TYR A 475 23.60 -10.62 -12.22
C TYR A 475 24.38 -10.18 -13.46
N ARG A 476 25.27 -11.04 -13.98
CA ARG A 476 26.00 -10.78 -15.22
C ARG A 476 25.05 -10.76 -16.41
N GLU A 477 24.14 -11.72 -16.50
CA GLU A 477 23.12 -11.77 -17.54
C GLU A 477 22.25 -10.50 -17.58
N ILE A 478 21.90 -9.96 -16.40
CA ILE A 478 21.18 -8.68 -16.27
C ILE A 478 21.97 -7.52 -16.86
N CYS A 479 23.27 -7.43 -16.55
CA CYS A 479 24.16 -6.41 -17.11
C CYS A 479 24.28 -6.55 -18.63
N GLU A 480 24.43 -7.77 -19.14
CA GLU A 480 24.53 -8.06 -20.57
C GLU A 480 23.26 -7.66 -21.33
N ARG A 481 22.07 -7.99 -20.80
CA ARG A 481 20.77 -7.57 -21.37
C ARG A 481 20.64 -6.05 -21.45
N ALA A 482 21.01 -5.33 -20.37
CA ALA A 482 20.97 -3.87 -20.36
C ALA A 482 22.01 -3.25 -21.32
N ALA A 483 23.21 -3.84 -21.38
CA ALA A 483 24.29 -3.39 -22.26
C ALA A 483 23.94 -3.54 -23.74
N GLU A 484 23.43 -4.71 -24.14
CA GLU A 484 23.01 -5.00 -25.52
C GLU A 484 21.92 -4.02 -25.98
N LYS A 485 20.92 -3.79 -25.12
CA LYS A 485 19.80 -2.92 -25.46
C LYS A 485 20.16 -1.45 -25.59
N LEU A 486 21.13 -0.97 -24.79
CA LEU A 486 21.60 0.41 -24.82
C LEU A 486 22.79 0.64 -25.77
N GLY A 487 23.42 -0.43 -26.28
CA GLY A 487 24.63 -0.33 -27.10
C GLY A 487 25.83 0.22 -26.33
N ILE A 488 25.96 -0.12 -25.04
CA ILE A 488 27.03 0.33 -24.15
C ILE A 488 27.99 -0.82 -23.82
N GLU A 489 29.25 -0.48 -23.56
CA GLU A 489 30.26 -1.45 -23.13
C GLU A 489 30.33 -1.54 -21.60
N ILE A 490 30.42 -2.76 -21.07
CA ILE A 490 30.61 -3.04 -19.65
C ILE A 490 31.83 -3.92 -19.48
N VAL A 491 32.76 -3.51 -18.61
CA VAL A 491 33.96 -4.28 -18.26
C VAL A 491 33.66 -5.23 -17.11
N TYR A 492 33.77 -6.53 -17.33
CA TYR A 492 33.51 -7.56 -16.32
C TYR A 492 34.79 -7.96 -15.59
N THR A 493 34.73 -8.05 -14.26
CA THR A 493 35.92 -8.31 -13.41
C THR A 493 35.82 -9.56 -12.54
N ALA A 494 34.67 -10.24 -12.57
CA ALA A 494 34.45 -11.48 -11.83
C ALA A 494 34.37 -12.66 -12.80
N GLU A 495 35.00 -13.77 -12.42
CA GLU A 495 34.97 -15.03 -13.16
C GLU A 495 34.15 -16.08 -12.40
N GLU A 496 34.80 -17.01 -11.67
CA GLU A 496 34.13 -18.14 -11.00
C GLU A 496 33.56 -17.82 -9.61
N SER A 497 34.20 -16.88 -8.89
CA SER A 497 33.74 -16.44 -7.57
C SER A 497 34.08 -14.97 -7.34
N LEU A 498 33.09 -14.19 -6.94
CA LEU A 498 33.23 -12.76 -6.59
C LEU A 498 34.32 -12.48 -5.55
N MET A 499 34.56 -13.39 -4.61
CA MET A 499 35.49 -13.18 -3.50
C MET A 499 36.83 -13.91 -3.66
N SER A 500 37.09 -14.54 -4.82
CA SER A 500 38.39 -15.17 -5.09
C SER A 500 39.50 -14.13 -5.20
N TYR A 501 40.73 -14.56 -5.01
CA TYR A 501 41.89 -13.68 -5.14
C TYR A 501 41.99 -13.11 -6.56
N GLU A 502 41.71 -13.94 -7.56
CA GLU A 502 41.73 -13.62 -8.99
C GLU A 502 40.71 -12.53 -9.33
N SER A 503 39.45 -12.69 -8.92
CA SER A 503 38.39 -11.71 -9.15
C SER A 503 38.65 -10.39 -8.43
N LEU A 504 39.11 -10.42 -7.18
CA LEU A 504 39.45 -9.20 -6.43
C LEU A 504 40.68 -8.49 -7.02
N SER A 505 41.69 -9.25 -7.48
CA SER A 505 42.85 -8.70 -8.17
C SER A 505 42.44 -8.07 -9.51
N SER A 506 41.58 -8.73 -10.28
CA SER A 506 41.02 -8.22 -11.53
C SER A 506 40.23 -6.92 -11.31
N LEU A 507 39.36 -6.87 -10.30
CA LEU A 507 38.64 -5.66 -9.89
C LEU A 507 39.60 -4.52 -9.58
N LYS A 508 40.59 -4.76 -8.71
CA LYS A 508 41.57 -3.76 -8.30
C LYS A 508 42.34 -3.24 -9.52
N ASN A 509 42.92 -4.13 -10.31
CA ASN A 509 43.78 -3.78 -11.45
C ASN A 509 42.99 -3.01 -12.52
N THR A 510 41.75 -3.41 -12.78
CA THR A 510 40.86 -2.72 -13.73
C THR A 510 40.56 -1.30 -13.27
N VAL A 511 40.11 -1.13 -12.02
CA VAL A 511 39.79 0.21 -11.48
C VAL A 511 41.05 1.08 -11.39
N GLU A 512 42.18 0.51 -10.96
CA GLU A 512 43.47 1.19 -10.92
C GLU A 512 43.92 1.66 -12.30
N SER A 513 43.82 0.81 -13.32
CA SER A 513 44.14 1.15 -14.71
C SER A 513 43.28 2.30 -15.24
N ILE A 514 41.97 2.24 -14.98
CA ILE A 514 41.03 3.32 -15.38
C ILE A 514 41.43 4.63 -14.71
N CYS A 515 41.66 4.61 -13.40
CA CYS A 515 41.98 5.80 -12.60
C CYS A 515 43.36 6.40 -12.90
N THR A 516 44.29 5.62 -13.44
CA THR A 516 45.65 6.05 -13.78
C THR A 516 45.82 6.40 -15.27
N SER A 517 44.81 6.13 -16.10
CA SER A 517 44.82 6.47 -17.52
C SER A 517 44.92 7.98 -17.77
N GLY A 518 45.64 8.39 -18.83
CA GLY A 518 45.88 9.81 -19.15
C GLY A 518 44.62 10.61 -19.47
N ASN A 519 43.52 9.95 -19.84
CA ASN A 519 42.23 10.56 -20.21
C ASN A 519 41.22 10.61 -19.05
N PHE A 520 41.60 10.18 -17.84
CA PHE A 520 40.71 10.14 -16.68
C PHE A 520 40.51 11.55 -16.07
N SER A 521 39.26 11.97 -15.86
CA SER A 521 38.92 13.34 -15.45
C SER A 521 39.31 13.72 -14.01
N ARG A 522 39.94 12.81 -13.25
CA ARG A 522 40.27 12.96 -11.82
C ARG A 522 39.09 13.39 -10.92
N LYS A 523 37.84 13.35 -11.40
CA LYS A 523 36.64 13.56 -10.59
C LYS A 523 36.62 12.53 -9.46
N SER A 524 36.61 13.00 -8.23
CA SER A 524 36.70 12.17 -7.04
C SER A 524 35.90 12.77 -5.91
N GLN A 525 35.54 11.96 -4.92
CA GLN A 525 34.84 12.42 -3.75
C GLN A 525 35.66 12.21 -2.50
N ASN A 526 35.89 13.29 -1.77
CA ASN A 526 36.46 13.17 -0.43
C ASN A 526 35.39 12.66 0.57
N ALA A 527 35.82 12.34 1.80
CA ALA A 527 34.93 11.79 2.82
C ALA A 527 33.78 12.75 3.25
N GLU A 528 33.94 14.06 3.06
CA GLU A 528 32.89 15.03 3.33
C GLU A 528 31.85 15.04 2.20
N GLU A 529 32.30 14.99 0.95
CA GLU A 529 31.45 14.91 -0.25
C GLU A 529 30.66 13.60 -0.29
N GLU A 530 31.29 12.46 0.03
CA GLU A 530 30.61 11.15 0.11
C GLU A 530 29.43 11.21 1.09
N LYS A 531 29.65 11.75 2.30
CA LYS A 531 28.58 11.95 3.30
C LYS A 531 27.49 12.89 2.81
N LYS A 532 27.88 13.98 2.13
CA LYS A 532 26.94 14.96 1.59
C LYS A 532 26.07 14.33 0.50
N ASN A 533 26.65 13.57 -0.43
CA ASN A 533 25.92 12.87 -1.48
C ASN A 533 24.99 11.81 -0.92
N PHE A 534 25.41 11.09 0.13
CA PHE A 534 24.56 10.14 0.85
C PHE A 534 23.29 10.81 1.37
N VAL A 535 23.42 11.89 2.14
CA VAL A 535 22.26 12.63 2.69
C VAL A 535 21.45 13.29 1.57
N LYS A 536 22.10 13.80 0.52
CA LYS A 536 21.44 14.43 -0.63
C LYS A 536 20.59 13.43 -1.42
N ALA A 537 21.08 12.21 -1.62
CA ALA A 537 20.33 11.15 -2.29
C ALA A 537 19.06 10.79 -1.52
N ILE A 538 19.17 10.60 -0.20
CA ILE A 538 18.00 10.31 0.66
C ILE A 538 17.01 11.47 0.62
N ALA A 539 17.50 12.71 0.72
CA ALA A 539 16.65 13.89 0.59
C ALA A 539 15.92 13.92 -0.77
N GLY A 540 16.64 13.65 -1.87
CA GLY A 540 16.07 13.59 -3.22
C GLY A 540 15.01 12.50 -3.37
N TYR A 541 15.30 11.30 -2.85
CA TYR A 541 14.35 10.19 -2.82
C TYR A 541 13.07 10.56 -2.06
N GLN A 542 13.22 11.15 -0.88
CA GLN A 542 12.12 11.46 0.03
C GLN A 542 11.29 12.67 -0.43
N PHE A 543 11.94 13.79 -0.74
CA PHE A 543 11.28 15.09 -0.98
C PHE A 543 11.28 15.54 -2.44
N GLY A 544 11.89 14.79 -3.35
CA GLY A 544 12.03 15.18 -4.76
C GLY A 544 12.78 16.50 -4.91
N GLU A 545 12.21 17.44 -5.66
CA GLU A 545 12.80 18.78 -5.90
C GLU A 545 13.08 19.56 -4.61
N GLY A 546 12.28 19.32 -3.55
CA GLY A 546 12.46 19.96 -2.23
C GLY A 546 13.84 19.70 -1.62
N ALA A 547 14.50 18.60 -1.99
CA ALA A 547 15.86 18.29 -1.56
C ALA A 547 16.88 19.35 -1.97
N GLY A 548 16.69 19.99 -3.13
CA GLY A 548 17.62 21.01 -3.65
C GLY A 548 17.80 22.18 -2.69
N HIS A 549 16.73 22.58 -1.99
CA HIS A 549 16.78 23.70 -1.05
C HIS A 549 17.59 23.42 0.21
N LEU A 550 17.75 22.15 0.62
CA LEU A 550 18.60 21.79 1.77
C LEU A 550 20.10 21.96 1.47
N PHE A 551 20.47 22.02 0.20
CA PHE A 551 21.86 22.09 -0.26
C PHE A 551 22.13 23.33 -1.14
N SER A 552 21.20 24.27 -1.20
CA SER A 552 21.33 25.50 -2.00
C SER A 552 22.30 26.49 -1.35
N GLU A 553 22.79 27.46 -2.13
CA GLU A 553 23.63 28.55 -1.61
C GLU A 553 22.89 29.38 -0.54
N GLU A 554 21.59 29.58 -0.70
CA GLU A 554 20.72 30.25 0.28
C GLU A 554 20.69 29.52 1.62
N ALA A 555 20.79 28.18 1.61
CA ALA A 555 20.91 27.40 2.84
C ALA A 555 22.21 27.72 3.58
N GLY A 556 23.23 28.23 2.89
CA GLY A 556 24.59 28.41 3.39
C GLY A 556 25.49 27.24 3.01
N LYS A 557 26.53 26.97 3.81
CA LYS A 557 27.45 25.84 3.59
C LYS A 557 26.99 24.61 4.38
N PRO A 558 26.27 23.65 3.76
CA PRO A 558 25.82 22.44 4.44
C PRO A 558 27.00 21.54 4.80
N VAL A 559 27.00 21.03 6.03
CA VAL A 559 28.00 20.10 6.55
C VAL A 559 27.28 18.89 7.15
N VAL A 560 27.74 17.69 6.81
CA VAL A 560 27.23 16.45 7.39
C VAL A 560 28.11 16.01 8.56
N LYS A 561 27.51 15.89 9.74
CA LYS A 561 28.15 15.42 10.98
C LYS A 561 27.64 14.02 11.36
N GLY A 562 28.31 13.40 12.32
CA GLY A 562 27.99 12.07 12.81
C GLY A 562 28.73 10.94 12.08
N ARG A 563 28.66 9.74 12.67
CA ARG A 563 29.17 8.50 12.06
C ARG A 563 28.02 7.76 11.41
N PHE A 564 28.28 7.07 10.30
CA PHE A 564 27.32 6.17 9.69
C PHE A 564 26.81 5.15 10.73
N PRO A 565 25.50 4.85 10.79
CA PRO A 565 24.41 5.33 9.93
C PRO A 565 23.65 6.57 10.47
N LYS A 566 24.20 7.31 11.44
CA LYS A 566 23.51 8.41 12.17
C LYS A 566 23.95 9.80 11.67
N TYR A 567 23.86 10.03 10.37
CA TYR A 567 24.23 11.33 9.79
C TYR A 567 23.25 12.44 10.15
N GLN A 568 23.79 13.65 10.32
CA GLN A 568 23.04 14.85 10.65
C GLN A 568 23.49 16.00 9.75
N LEU A 569 22.55 16.71 9.14
CA LEU A 569 22.81 17.84 8.23
C LEU A 569 22.74 19.15 9.01
N PHE A 570 23.77 19.98 8.90
CA PHE A 570 23.87 21.28 9.56
C PHE A 570 24.24 22.40 8.59
N VAL A 571 23.79 23.62 8.92
CA VAL A 571 24.36 24.87 8.41
C VAL A 571 24.75 25.72 9.61
N GLY A 572 26.05 25.99 9.73
CA GLY A 572 26.60 26.69 10.91
C GLY A 572 26.26 25.92 12.20
N LYS A 573 25.46 26.54 13.08
CA LYS A 573 24.97 25.92 14.33
C LYS A 573 23.56 25.34 14.22
N LYS A 574 22.85 25.58 13.11
CA LYS A 574 21.48 25.13 12.88
C LYS A 574 21.48 23.73 12.27
N GLN A 575 20.77 22.81 12.89
CA GLN A 575 20.50 21.50 12.31
C GLN A 575 19.40 21.68 11.27
N LEU A 576 19.49 21.01 10.12
CA LEU A 576 18.44 21.00 9.10
C LEU A 576 17.68 19.68 9.12
N ALA A 577 18.40 18.56 9.15
CA ALA A 577 17.81 17.23 9.10
C ALA A 577 18.64 16.18 9.83
N THR A 578 18.05 15.03 10.13
CA THR A 578 18.73 13.87 10.71
C THR A 578 18.27 12.59 10.06
N LEU A 579 19.23 11.77 9.67
CA LEU A 579 18.98 10.43 9.18
C LEU A 579 18.51 9.54 10.33
N VAL A 580 17.37 8.89 10.14
CA VAL A 580 16.81 7.93 11.07
C VAL A 580 17.12 6.52 10.56
N PRO A 581 18.11 5.81 11.17
CA PRO A 581 18.61 4.55 10.62
C PRO A 581 17.57 3.44 10.54
N GLN A 582 16.54 3.48 11.40
CA GLN A 582 15.52 2.44 11.49
C GLN A 582 14.72 2.28 10.21
N TYR A 583 14.59 3.33 9.38
CA TYR A 583 13.84 3.30 8.12
C TYR A 583 14.55 4.07 6.98
N GLY A 584 15.75 4.62 7.25
CA GLY A 584 16.62 5.23 6.24
C GLY A 584 16.08 6.48 5.57
N MET A 585 15.28 7.27 6.30
CA MET A 585 14.74 8.56 5.83
C MET A 585 15.22 9.70 6.73
N LEU A 586 15.02 10.94 6.28
CA LEU A 586 15.35 12.15 7.01
C LEU A 586 14.16 12.65 7.84
N ALA A 587 14.43 12.95 9.10
CA ALA A 587 13.59 13.77 9.95
C ALA A 587 14.05 15.23 9.85
N LEU A 588 13.16 16.15 9.50
CA LEU A 588 13.45 17.57 9.42
C LEU A 588 13.39 18.22 10.82
N SER A 589 14.23 19.24 10.97
CA SER A 589 14.08 20.27 12.02
C SER A 589 13.18 21.40 11.52
N PRO A 590 12.72 22.34 12.38
CA PRO A 590 12.04 23.54 11.94
C PRO A 590 12.82 24.33 10.88
N GLU A 591 14.14 24.50 11.05
CA GLU A 591 15.00 25.20 10.10
C GLU A 591 15.11 24.47 8.75
N GLY A 592 15.18 23.14 8.77
CA GLY A 592 15.17 22.33 7.54
C GLY A 592 13.81 22.39 6.83
N ALA A 593 12.72 22.41 7.59
CA ALA A 593 11.38 22.54 7.05
C ALA A 593 11.16 23.88 6.36
N GLU A 594 11.67 24.99 6.89
CA GLU A 594 11.64 26.30 6.22
C GLU A 594 12.30 26.27 4.84
N MET A 595 13.37 25.48 4.67
CA MET A 595 14.05 25.34 3.40
C MET A 595 13.24 24.49 2.42
N VAL A 596 12.75 23.32 2.86
CA VAL A 596 11.98 22.41 2.00
C VAL A 596 10.61 23.00 1.64
N LEU A 597 10.01 23.82 2.50
CA LEU A 597 8.73 24.49 2.27
C LEU A 597 8.68 25.28 0.95
N LYS A 598 9.83 25.75 0.46
CA LYS A 598 9.96 26.49 -0.80
C LYS A 598 9.55 25.69 -2.05
N SER A 599 9.55 24.36 -1.99
CA SER A 599 9.05 23.53 -3.10
C SER A 599 7.53 23.37 -3.09
N GLU A 600 6.85 23.81 -2.03
CA GLU A 600 5.42 23.61 -1.78
C GLU A 600 4.99 22.13 -1.74
N LYS A 601 5.95 21.20 -1.66
CA LYS A 601 5.72 19.75 -1.58
C LYS A 601 5.73 19.23 -0.15
N TYR A 602 4.94 18.19 0.11
CA TYR A 602 4.73 17.59 1.44
C TYR A 602 4.22 18.61 2.48
N VAL A 603 3.45 19.60 2.02
CA VAL A 603 2.87 20.66 2.85
C VAL A 603 1.44 20.30 3.25
N VAL A 604 1.13 20.53 4.52
CA VAL A 604 -0.22 20.44 5.10
C VAL A 604 -0.61 21.81 5.63
N LYS A 605 -1.62 22.45 5.05
CA LYS A 605 -2.13 23.74 5.51
C LYS A 605 -3.21 23.53 6.56
N ILE A 606 -3.09 24.21 7.70
CA ILE A 606 -4.03 24.08 8.83
C ILE A 606 -4.76 25.38 9.14
N ASP A 607 -5.87 25.27 9.86
CA ASP A 607 -6.63 26.42 10.36
C ASP A 607 -5.86 27.22 11.43
N ASP A 608 -6.44 28.32 11.91
CA ASP A 608 -5.78 29.33 12.75
C ASP A 608 -5.60 28.92 14.23
N PHE A 609 -4.83 27.85 14.46
CA PHE A 609 -4.45 27.37 15.79
C PHE A 609 -2.97 26.99 15.89
N ILE A 610 -2.47 26.87 17.12
CA ILE A 610 -1.12 26.37 17.40
C ILE A 610 -1.27 24.93 17.92
N PRO A 611 -0.76 23.91 17.20
CA PRO A 611 -0.83 22.52 17.65
C PRO A 611 -0.16 22.32 19.02
N ARG A 612 -0.83 21.59 19.93
CA ARG A 612 -0.31 21.19 21.25
C ARG A 612 -0.05 19.68 21.36
N GLY A 613 -0.13 18.99 20.24
CA GLY A 613 -0.04 17.54 20.04
C GLY A 613 -0.37 17.24 18.58
N SER A 614 -0.79 16.02 18.29
CA SER A 614 -1.16 15.60 16.94
C SER A 614 -2.28 16.48 16.35
N ILE A 615 -2.20 16.70 15.03
CA ILE A 615 -3.20 17.45 14.27
C ILE A 615 -4.25 16.48 13.77
N LEU A 616 -5.52 16.79 14.02
CA LEU A 616 -6.65 16.01 13.55
C LEU A 616 -7.07 16.48 12.15
N ALA A 617 -7.61 15.57 11.33
CA ALA A 617 -8.07 15.87 9.97
C ALA A 617 -9.01 17.08 9.87
N PRO A 618 -9.97 17.32 10.79
CA PRO A 618 -10.83 18.52 10.75
C PRO A 618 -10.08 19.86 10.82
N GLY A 619 -8.85 19.86 11.33
CA GLY A 619 -7.99 21.04 11.39
C GLY A 619 -7.21 21.32 10.11
N VAL A 620 -7.25 20.40 9.13
CA VAL A 620 -6.56 20.51 7.84
C VAL A 620 -7.45 21.23 6.82
N LEU A 621 -6.88 22.19 6.10
CA LEU A 621 -7.54 22.95 5.05
C LEU A 621 -7.18 22.43 3.65
N GLU A 622 -5.92 22.02 3.48
CA GLU A 622 -5.34 21.55 2.22
C GLU A 622 -4.13 20.67 2.54
N ALA A 623 -3.90 19.61 1.77
CA ALA A 623 -2.73 18.74 1.91
C ALA A 623 -2.23 18.27 0.55
N ASP A 624 -0.90 18.23 0.37
CA ASP A 624 -0.30 17.77 -0.87
C ASP A 624 -0.74 16.31 -1.20
N PRO A 625 -1.34 16.05 -2.38
CA PRO A 625 -1.80 14.71 -2.76
C PRO A 625 -0.67 13.69 -2.92
N GLU A 626 0.61 14.08 -2.95
CA GLU A 626 1.75 13.16 -2.91
C GLU A 626 2.02 12.58 -1.52
N ILE A 627 1.46 13.15 -0.45
CA ILE A 627 1.67 12.67 0.92
C ILE A 627 1.11 11.26 1.07
N ARG A 628 1.94 10.36 1.61
CA ARG A 628 1.57 9.01 2.04
C ARG A 628 1.66 8.89 3.56
N PRO A 629 0.95 7.91 4.15
CA PRO A 629 1.17 7.60 5.57
C PRO A 629 2.65 7.36 5.85
N ASN A 630 3.12 7.79 7.02
CA ASN A 630 4.52 7.82 7.43
C ASN A 630 5.46 8.80 6.70
N ASP A 631 5.01 9.56 5.69
CA ASP A 631 5.85 10.62 5.13
C ASP A 631 6.14 11.70 6.18
N GLU A 632 7.32 12.30 6.02
CA GLU A 632 7.70 13.51 6.74
C GLU A 632 6.98 14.71 6.12
N VAL A 633 6.22 15.46 6.92
CA VAL A 633 5.40 16.57 6.42
C VAL A 633 5.70 17.88 7.14
N ILE A 634 5.51 18.96 6.39
CA ILE A 634 5.63 20.33 6.87
C ILE A 634 4.23 20.89 7.04
N VAL A 635 3.89 21.29 8.25
CA VAL A 635 2.58 21.86 8.55
C VAL A 635 2.71 23.37 8.61
N LEU A 636 1.87 24.07 7.84
CA LEU A 636 1.86 25.52 7.77
C LEU A 636 0.48 26.07 8.17
N GLY A 637 0.46 26.91 9.21
CA GLY A 637 -0.70 27.70 9.61
C GLY A 637 -0.30 29.17 9.80
N LYS A 638 -1.29 30.05 10.04
CA LYS A 638 -1.02 31.48 10.25
C LYS A 638 -0.15 31.77 11.48
N LYS A 639 -0.23 30.92 12.50
CA LYS A 639 0.42 31.09 13.81
C LYS A 639 1.53 30.07 14.08
N ALA A 640 1.73 29.09 13.18
CA ALA A 640 2.62 27.98 13.46
C ALA A 640 3.22 27.37 12.19
N LEU A 641 4.49 27.00 12.28
CA LEU A 641 5.18 26.07 11.39
C LEU A 641 5.51 24.81 12.20
N CYS A 642 5.06 23.65 11.75
CA CYS A 642 5.34 22.38 12.43
C CYS A 642 6.00 21.38 11.50
N VAL A 643 6.70 20.44 12.12
CA VAL A 643 7.26 19.26 11.44
C VAL A 643 6.70 18.03 12.11
N GLY A 644 6.22 17.08 11.33
CA GLY A 644 5.61 15.87 11.83
C GLY A 644 5.65 14.73 10.82
N ARG A 645 4.95 13.65 11.17
CA ARG A 645 4.76 12.48 10.33
C ARG A 645 3.29 12.37 9.95
N ALA A 646 3.01 12.18 8.67
CA ALA A 646 1.65 11.91 8.20
C ALA A 646 1.13 10.58 8.75
N ALA A 647 -0.11 10.56 9.23
CA ALA A 647 -0.80 9.34 9.66
C ALA A 647 -1.80 8.83 8.59
N MET A 648 -2.11 9.65 7.59
CA MET A 648 -3.00 9.33 6.47
C MET A 648 -2.49 9.97 5.16
N SER A 649 -3.09 9.64 4.01
CA SER A 649 -2.72 10.26 2.73
C SER A 649 -3.17 11.72 2.67
N GLY A 650 -2.59 12.53 1.77
CA GLY A 650 -3.01 13.94 1.60
C GLY A 650 -4.51 14.08 1.32
N ARG A 651 -5.06 13.23 0.43
CA ARG A 651 -6.49 13.18 0.16
C ARG A 651 -7.32 12.89 1.41
N GLU A 652 -6.90 11.92 2.21
CA GLU A 652 -7.61 11.56 3.44
C GLU A 652 -7.58 12.71 4.46
N MET A 653 -6.49 13.49 4.52
CA MET A 653 -6.42 14.66 5.41
C MET A 653 -7.48 15.71 5.07
N GLU A 654 -7.76 15.92 3.78
CA GLU A 654 -8.77 16.90 3.33
C GLU A 654 -10.21 16.38 3.43
N GLU A 655 -10.41 15.09 3.16
CA GLU A 655 -11.75 14.50 3.02
C GLU A 655 -12.28 13.89 4.31
N SER A 656 -11.44 13.62 5.31
CA SER A 656 -11.85 12.96 6.54
C SER A 656 -12.40 13.92 7.59
N GLY A 657 -13.47 13.48 8.25
CA GLY A 657 -14.15 14.16 9.34
C GLY A 657 -13.49 14.05 10.71
N ARG A 658 -12.44 13.22 10.84
CA ARG A 658 -11.82 12.84 12.12
C ARG A 658 -10.49 12.12 11.90
N GLY A 659 -9.89 11.69 13.01
CA GLY A 659 -8.67 10.91 13.03
C GLY A 659 -7.43 11.79 13.00
N VAL A 660 -6.30 11.21 13.38
CA VAL A 660 -5.01 11.91 13.38
C VAL A 660 -4.52 12.05 11.94
N ALA A 661 -4.33 13.28 11.48
CA ALA A 661 -3.75 13.59 10.17
C ALA A 661 -2.22 13.63 10.24
N VAL A 662 -1.68 14.32 11.25
CA VAL A 662 -0.23 14.48 11.43
C VAL A 662 0.15 14.27 12.89
N ASP A 663 1.11 13.37 13.13
CA ASP A 663 1.79 13.25 14.42
C ASP A 663 2.95 14.25 14.49
N THR A 664 2.76 15.33 15.25
CA THR A 664 3.70 16.47 15.31
C THR A 664 4.90 16.18 16.19
N ARG A 665 6.11 16.51 15.72
CA ARG A 665 7.35 16.40 16.52
C ARG A 665 7.90 17.74 16.98
N HIS A 666 7.83 18.77 16.13
CA HIS A 666 8.30 20.11 16.46
C HIS A 666 7.25 21.16 16.07
N VAL A 667 7.10 22.18 16.91
CA VAL A 667 6.19 23.30 16.69
C VAL A 667 6.97 24.59 16.89
N LYS A 668 7.04 25.43 15.86
CA LYS A 668 7.56 26.80 15.89
C LYS A 668 6.38 27.76 15.76
N LYS A 669 6.25 28.69 16.71
CA LYS A 669 5.26 29.77 16.62
C LYS A 669 5.74 30.83 15.61
N LEU A 670 4.83 31.30 14.76
CA LEU A 670 5.09 32.35 13.76
C LEU A 670 4.65 33.72 14.26
#